data_AF-A0A229VWE8-F1
#
_entry.id   AF-A0A229VWE8-F1
#
_cell.length_a   1.000
_cell.length_b   1.000
_cell.length_c   1.000
_cell.angle_alpha   90.00
_cell.angle_beta   90.00
_cell.angle_gamma   90.00
#
_symmetry.space_group_name_H-M   'P 1'
#
loop_
_entity.id
_entity.type
_entity.pdbx_description
1 polymer ?
#
loop_
_entity_poly.entity_id
_entity_poly.type
_entity_poly.pdbx_seq_one_letter_code
_entity_poly.pdbx_strand_id
1 'polypeptide(L)'
;MNHIARHTRLEAAARIALSAFAIVLLTIGMTGSAIPTANAAVGEDADVTADHPIIGTSITITADTSAQIRGHTFAVYQLADYTTQTAGAVGLTTIAEPASAYRHIQNAMAQANPAYNAERDGDPFAWAVQVEGRLDHSTASPWTGLTRALATALNPAELGTPTTVTANDDSIVTTGEQVTVTFNGLKPGLYMIVDVTGRQSQGNAEDVGNTGSEKSAENDGTASWTNSTRMVVGTRLAVWDAVANSSTTLADGVVNLKNQSVPIYKQIVDPDGRPQTEPDYTIGDTIHYEITSTVPIYTGYSPTGRVYRILDTMSQGLTYVDVASVSIGETTLAESTNGGAGDYTVSVRTVTYESRQGTTGQVPDALIGKPATEITVDLSNYVNQTNNANPLQEGATVTVLIDATLNDNAVVSDPGLPQGNPNKVDLIYSHNPEDLTDQTTVPGGEVNAYTFRFRIRKTDLGTGRPLEGAEFIVKSADRGYLRAYEPASAERAGEGVNVDRAGSDVRSGGWRYTPNESDAMIFTSDAAGMIDGLDGLDAGTYTVTETRAPDGYQNAVLPTFSFTIVAAYRQDASTRPDDVAAWGDHHLGNVIFGAPEGDTWKLVQQGGVSGGASADGDANGESDAIPTFQYTVGNVRNVSALPKTGAAGVVMLVPIAALLVAGAVISYLHGRALQRNGLHASE
;
A
#
# COMPACT_ATOMS: atom_id res chain seq x y z
N MET A 1 17.58 -50.87 86.89
CA MET A 1 19.05 -51.05 86.96
C MET A 1 19.69 -49.91 86.21
N ASN A 2 20.43 -49.09 86.95
CA ASN A 2 21.49 -48.14 86.58
C ASN A 2 21.27 -47.17 85.40
N HIS A 3 21.59 -45.88 85.49
CA HIS A 3 21.91 -44.93 86.56
C HIS A 3 22.26 -43.63 85.82
N ILE A 4 21.82 -42.46 86.33
CA ILE A 4 22.61 -41.20 86.42
C ILE A 4 23.04 -40.56 85.09
N ALA A 5 22.89 -39.27 84.78
CA ALA A 5 22.57 -38.00 85.45
C ALA A 5 22.83 -36.93 84.35
N ARG A 6 22.36 -35.68 84.34
CA ARG A 6 21.73 -34.71 85.26
C ARG A 6 21.29 -33.55 84.34
N HIS A 7 20.03 -33.10 84.39
CA HIS A 7 19.64 -31.79 84.98
C HIS A 7 20.77 -30.74 84.98
N THR A 8 20.68 -29.64 84.21
CA THR A 8 20.07 -28.35 84.59
C THR A 8 20.39 -27.38 83.44
N ARG A 9 19.46 -26.62 82.84
CA ARG A 9 18.91 -25.31 83.25
C ARG A 9 17.69 -25.04 82.33
N LEU A 10 16.46 -25.08 82.83
CA LEU A 10 15.65 -23.91 83.24
C LEU A 10 15.77 -22.65 82.37
N GLU A 11 14.64 -22.35 81.70
CA GLU A 11 13.98 -21.04 81.63
C GLU A 11 14.77 -19.82 81.15
N ALA A 12 14.59 -19.46 79.86
CA ALA A 12 14.38 -18.10 79.37
C ALA A 12 14.23 -18.10 77.84
N ALA A 13 13.00 -17.95 77.33
CA ALA A 13 12.64 -17.24 76.09
C ALA A 13 11.27 -17.71 75.59
N ALA A 14 10.21 -17.17 76.18
CA ALA A 14 8.96 -17.01 75.46
C ALA A 14 9.11 -15.81 74.51
N ARG A 15 8.57 -15.97 73.29
CA ARG A 15 8.23 -14.95 72.28
C ARG A 15 9.33 -14.55 71.29
N ILE A 16 8.85 -14.44 70.04
CA ILE A 16 9.46 -13.91 68.81
C ILE A 16 10.23 -14.96 67.99
N ALA A 17 9.54 -15.54 67.01
CA ALA A 17 10.14 -15.77 65.69
C ALA A 17 9.01 -15.73 64.65
N LEU A 18 8.98 -14.57 64.01
CA LEU A 18 8.08 -14.13 62.96
C LEU A 18 8.21 -15.05 61.74
N SER A 19 7.07 -15.30 61.11
CA SER A 19 6.88 -15.98 59.82
C SER A 19 7.96 -15.67 58.79
N ALA A 20 8.72 -16.70 58.40
CA ALA A 20 9.56 -16.68 57.21
C ALA A 20 8.65 -16.77 55.98
N PHE A 21 8.31 -15.63 55.38
CA PHE A 21 7.74 -15.59 54.04
C PHE A 21 8.88 -15.73 53.04
N ALA A 22 8.91 -16.85 52.31
CA ALA A 22 9.67 -16.95 51.09
C ALA A 22 9.05 -15.98 50.08
N ILE A 23 9.80 -14.93 49.73
CA ILE A 23 9.37 -13.96 48.72
C ILE A 23 9.65 -14.59 47.35
N VAL A 24 8.60 -14.97 46.65
CA VAL A 24 8.67 -15.33 45.23
C VAL A 24 8.72 -14.00 44.46
N LEU A 25 9.94 -13.54 44.17
CA LEU A 25 10.16 -12.37 43.31
C LEU A 25 10.19 -12.81 41.85
N LEU A 26 9.44 -12.05 41.06
CA LEU A 26 9.52 -11.82 39.62
C LEU A 26 10.71 -12.51 38.94
N THR A 27 10.49 -13.36 37.94
CA THR A 27 11.47 -13.56 36.86
C THR A 27 11.06 -12.63 35.72
N ILE A 28 11.56 -11.38 35.69
CA ILE A 28 11.50 -10.57 34.47
C ILE A 28 12.64 -11.06 33.57
N GLY A 29 12.36 -12.13 32.82
CA GLY A 29 13.28 -12.63 31.82
C GLY A 29 12.57 -12.97 30.54
N MET A 30 13.22 -12.63 29.42
CA MET A 30 12.85 -13.13 28.11
C MET A 30 13.36 -14.56 27.97
N THR A 31 12.48 -15.47 27.60
CA THR A 31 12.88 -16.77 27.06
C THR A 31 13.20 -16.58 25.57
N GLY A 32 14.47 -16.39 25.22
CA GLY A 32 14.90 -16.41 23.82
C GLY A 32 16.25 -15.74 23.56
N SER A 33 17.24 -16.57 23.21
CA SER A 33 18.56 -16.21 22.65
C SER A 33 19.52 -15.44 23.58
N ALA A 34 20.78 -15.88 23.62
CA ALA A 34 21.81 -15.38 24.54
C ALA A 34 22.25 -13.94 24.21
N ILE A 35 21.61 -12.96 24.85
CA ILE A 35 22.03 -11.56 24.87
C ILE A 35 23.08 -11.40 25.99
N PRO A 36 24.22 -10.72 25.77
CA PRO A 36 25.19 -10.38 26.81
C PRO A 36 24.49 -9.66 27.95
N THR A 37 24.60 -10.26 29.13
CA THR A 37 24.13 -9.68 30.37
C THR A 37 24.82 -8.34 30.62
N ALA A 38 24.05 -7.32 31.03
CA ALA A 38 24.59 -6.05 31.46
C ALA A 38 25.71 -6.28 32.50
N ASN A 39 26.91 -5.72 32.26
CA ASN A 39 28.11 -5.98 33.06
C ASN A 39 27.85 -5.71 34.55
N ALA A 40 27.84 -6.77 35.36
CA ALA A 40 27.94 -6.65 36.80
C ALA A 40 29.41 -6.47 37.18
N ALA A 41 29.74 -5.38 37.88
CA ALA A 41 30.98 -5.34 38.62
C ALA A 41 30.81 -6.25 39.84
N VAL A 42 31.46 -7.41 39.84
CA VAL A 42 31.65 -8.19 41.07
C VAL A 42 32.59 -7.36 41.93
N GLY A 43 32.09 -6.82 43.05
CA GLY A 43 32.96 -6.25 44.06
C GLY A 43 33.92 -7.33 44.54
N GLU A 44 35.22 -7.12 44.34
CA GLU A 44 36.29 -7.92 44.96
C GLU A 44 36.26 -7.73 46.48
N ASP A 45 35.29 -8.32 47.20
CA ASP A 45 35.42 -8.75 48.62
C ASP A 45 34.16 -9.42 49.24
N ALA A 46 33.28 -10.06 48.46
CA ALA A 46 32.15 -10.80 49.04
C ALA A 46 32.57 -12.23 49.43
N ASP A 47 32.55 -12.52 50.73
CA ASP A 47 32.71 -13.87 51.30
C ASP A 47 31.78 -14.87 50.57
N VAL A 48 32.39 -15.80 49.83
CA VAL A 48 31.72 -16.73 48.89
C VAL A 48 30.84 -17.78 49.60
N THR A 49 30.61 -17.63 50.91
CA THR A 49 29.97 -18.64 51.77
C THR A 49 28.53 -18.32 52.19
N ALA A 50 27.98 -17.18 51.79
CA ALA A 50 26.61 -16.77 52.13
C ALA A 50 25.78 -16.30 50.94
N ASP A 51 24.45 -16.42 51.06
CA ASP A 51 23.50 -15.90 50.09
C ASP A 51 23.63 -14.37 49.99
N HIS A 52 23.78 -13.87 48.77
CA HIS A 52 24.00 -12.45 48.52
C HIS A 52 23.39 -12.01 47.18
N PRO A 53 22.97 -10.74 47.08
CA PRO A 53 22.46 -10.20 45.82
C PRO A 53 23.61 -9.85 44.86
N ILE A 54 23.37 -10.11 43.58
CA ILE A 54 24.18 -9.66 42.45
C ILE A 54 23.41 -8.55 41.77
N ILE A 55 23.89 -7.31 41.92
CA ILE A 55 23.23 -6.09 41.45
C ILE A 55 23.98 -5.47 40.26
N GLY A 56 23.24 -4.98 39.28
CA GLY A 56 23.75 -4.20 38.16
C GLY A 56 23.29 -2.74 38.23
N THR A 57 23.99 -1.90 37.49
CA THR A 57 23.82 -0.44 37.42
C THR A 57 23.44 0.03 36.01
N SER A 58 22.86 -0.86 35.22
CA SER A 58 22.48 -0.59 33.84
C SER A 58 21.12 -1.16 33.49
N ILE A 59 20.53 -0.54 32.48
CA ILE A 59 19.30 -0.96 31.80
C ILE A 59 19.59 -0.95 30.30
N THR A 60 19.25 -2.03 29.62
CA THR A 60 19.41 -2.20 28.18
C THR A 60 18.03 -2.27 27.51
N ILE A 61 17.81 -1.42 26.52
CA ILE A 61 16.64 -1.49 25.63
C ILE A 61 17.06 -2.29 24.39
N THR A 62 16.26 -3.30 24.05
CA THR A 62 16.45 -4.15 22.87
C THR A 62 15.42 -3.81 21.78
N ALA A 63 15.84 -3.89 20.53
CA ALA A 63 14.99 -3.78 19.34
C ALA A 63 15.43 -4.80 18.29
N ASP A 64 14.53 -5.20 17.41
CA ASP A 64 14.79 -6.23 16.41
C ASP A 64 15.66 -5.70 15.25
N THR A 65 15.55 -4.40 14.95
CA THR A 65 16.35 -3.76 13.89
C THR A 65 16.84 -2.38 14.30
N SER A 66 17.94 -1.91 13.69
CA SER A 66 18.41 -0.53 13.89
C SER A 66 17.36 0.50 13.49
N ALA A 67 16.57 0.25 12.44
CA ALA A 67 15.52 1.17 11.99
C ALA A 67 14.42 1.38 13.05
N GLN A 68 14.18 0.38 13.90
CA GLN A 68 13.17 0.44 14.96
C GLN A 68 13.57 1.35 16.13
N ILE A 69 14.87 1.51 16.42
CA ILE A 69 15.36 2.22 17.61
C ILE A 69 16.14 3.49 17.29
N ARG A 70 16.70 3.61 16.08
CA ARG A 70 17.51 4.75 15.65
C ARG A 70 16.72 6.06 15.71
N GLY A 71 17.36 7.11 16.21
CA GLY A 71 16.77 8.45 16.36
C GLY A 71 15.93 8.62 17.63
N HIS A 72 15.57 7.53 18.32
CA HIS A 72 14.80 7.62 19.55
C HIS A 72 15.64 8.12 20.73
N THR A 73 15.07 9.00 21.55
CA THR A 73 15.63 9.47 22.82
C THR A 73 14.79 8.94 23.97
N PHE A 74 15.41 8.15 24.84
CA PHE A 74 14.76 7.56 26.00
C PHE A 74 15.18 8.28 27.28
N ALA A 75 14.24 8.48 28.19
CA ALA A 75 14.43 9.02 29.52
C ALA A 75 14.10 7.96 30.58
N VAL A 76 14.97 7.76 31.57
CA VAL A 76 14.74 6.85 32.69
C VAL A 76 14.57 7.59 34.01
N TYR A 77 13.47 7.30 34.69
CA TYR A 77 13.07 7.87 35.98
C TYR A 77 13.11 6.78 37.04
N GLN A 78 13.79 7.04 38.17
CA GLN A 78 13.85 6.07 39.26
C GLN A 78 12.48 5.98 39.95
N LEU A 79 12.05 4.77 40.31
CA LEU A 79 10.79 4.48 41.00
C LEU A 79 11.01 3.89 42.40
N ALA A 80 12.04 3.05 42.56
CA ALA A 80 12.39 2.44 43.83
C ALA A 80 13.88 2.11 43.91
N ASP A 81 14.42 2.04 45.12
CA ASP A 81 15.73 1.46 45.42
C ASP A 81 15.59 -0.03 45.76
N TYR A 82 16.62 -0.82 45.42
CA TYR A 82 16.76 -2.18 45.96
C TYR A 82 17.15 -2.13 47.43
N THR A 83 16.43 -2.88 48.27
CA THR A 83 16.79 -3.07 49.67
C THR A 83 17.23 -4.50 49.91
N THR A 84 18.31 -4.67 50.67
CA THR A 84 18.78 -5.98 51.08
C THR A 84 18.26 -6.27 52.49
N GLN A 85 17.66 -7.44 52.66
CA GLN A 85 17.26 -7.98 53.94
C GLN A 85 18.26 -9.06 54.37
N THR A 86 18.17 -9.50 55.62
CA THR A 86 19.01 -10.58 56.15
C THR A 86 18.79 -11.87 55.34
N ALA A 87 19.86 -12.65 55.10
CA ALA A 87 19.81 -13.94 54.39
C ALA A 87 19.43 -13.86 52.89
N GLY A 88 19.93 -12.87 52.15
CA GLY A 88 19.82 -12.82 50.69
C GLY A 88 18.46 -12.37 50.14
N ALA A 89 17.46 -12.14 50.99
CA ALA A 89 16.17 -11.59 50.57
C ALA A 89 16.32 -10.13 50.08
N VAL A 90 15.67 -9.80 48.97
CA VAL A 90 15.72 -8.47 48.34
C VAL A 90 14.31 -7.88 48.32
N GLY A 91 14.19 -6.58 48.58
CA GLY A 91 12.93 -5.83 48.53
C GLY A 91 13.06 -4.56 47.69
N LEU A 92 11.95 -3.83 47.63
CA LEU A 92 11.88 -2.50 47.03
C LEU A 92 11.46 -1.47 48.07
N THR A 93 12.05 -0.27 47.98
CA THR A 93 11.58 0.91 48.70
C THR A 93 11.30 2.01 47.69
N THR A 94 10.08 2.52 47.64
CA THR A 94 9.69 3.60 46.73
C THR A 94 10.50 4.87 47.02
N ILE A 95 10.91 5.57 45.95
CA ILE A 95 11.64 6.84 46.11
C ILE A 95 10.81 7.88 46.87
N ALA A 96 11.47 8.65 47.73
CA ALA A 96 10.85 9.74 48.48
C ALA A 96 11.14 11.13 47.88
N GLU A 97 12.11 11.24 46.98
CA GLU A 97 12.52 12.48 46.34
C GLU A 97 12.39 12.38 44.81
N PRO A 98 11.85 13.40 44.13
CA PRO A 98 11.32 14.64 44.70
C PRO A 98 10.09 14.39 45.59
N ALA A 99 9.80 15.30 46.53
CA ALA A 99 8.73 15.14 47.53
C ALA A 99 7.35 14.76 46.96
N SER A 100 7.06 15.04 45.69
CA SER A 100 5.81 14.63 45.03
C SER A 100 5.83 13.17 44.55
N ALA A 101 6.99 12.57 44.29
CA ALA A 101 7.13 11.26 43.66
C ALA A 101 6.47 10.14 44.47
N TYR A 102 6.74 10.05 45.77
CA TYR A 102 6.22 8.97 46.61
C TYR A 102 4.69 8.90 46.56
N ARG A 103 4.03 10.04 46.80
CA ARG A 103 2.57 10.12 46.80
C ARG A 103 2.00 9.92 45.40
N HIS A 104 2.68 10.40 44.37
CA HIS A 104 2.29 10.15 42.99
C HIS A 104 2.31 8.65 42.65
N ILE A 105 3.40 7.95 43.02
CA ILE A 105 3.56 6.51 42.81
C ILE A 105 2.51 5.73 43.62
N GLN A 106 2.22 6.12 44.86
CA GLN A 106 1.15 5.50 45.66
C GLN A 106 -0.21 5.60 44.95
N ASN A 107 -0.56 6.79 44.44
CA ASN A 107 -1.81 7.00 43.71
C ASN A 107 -1.85 6.18 42.42
N ALA A 108 -0.75 6.18 41.66
CA ALA A 108 -0.62 5.41 40.42
C ALA A 108 -0.76 3.89 40.68
N MET A 109 -0.18 3.37 41.77
CA MET A 109 -0.34 1.98 42.18
C MET A 109 -1.78 1.65 42.54
N ALA A 110 -2.47 2.53 43.29
CA ALA A 110 -3.87 2.33 43.65
C ALA A 110 -4.80 2.35 42.44
N GLN A 111 -4.49 3.20 41.44
CA GLN A 111 -5.21 3.25 40.17
C GLN A 111 -4.97 2.00 39.33
N ALA A 112 -3.73 1.53 39.27
CA ALA A 112 -3.34 0.36 38.48
C ALA A 112 -3.86 -0.95 39.07
N ASN A 113 -3.74 -1.11 40.39
CA ASN A 113 -4.12 -2.30 41.11
C ASN A 113 -5.04 -1.94 42.30
N PRO A 114 -6.37 -2.08 42.15
CA PRO A 114 -7.34 -1.75 43.21
C PRO A 114 -7.18 -2.56 44.50
N ALA A 115 -6.38 -3.63 44.51
CA ALA A 115 -6.07 -4.38 45.74
C ALA A 115 -5.15 -3.59 46.68
N TYR A 116 -4.39 -2.62 46.16
CA TYR A 116 -3.53 -1.74 46.93
C TYR A 116 -4.35 -0.63 47.60
N ASN A 117 -4.13 -0.45 48.91
CA ASN A 117 -4.67 0.66 49.68
C ASN A 117 -3.55 1.32 50.48
N ALA A 118 -3.22 2.57 50.16
CA ALA A 118 -2.11 3.31 50.76
C ALA A 118 -2.21 3.44 52.30
N GLU A 119 -3.43 3.51 52.87
CA GLU A 119 -3.62 3.63 54.33
C GLU A 119 -3.31 2.33 55.07
N ARG A 120 -3.50 1.19 54.40
CA ARG A 120 -3.30 -0.16 54.97
C ARG A 120 -1.92 -0.73 54.64
N ASP A 121 -1.49 -0.54 53.40
CA ASP A 121 -0.39 -1.31 52.79
C ASP A 121 0.95 -0.57 52.83
N GLY A 122 0.94 0.76 53.03
CA GLY A 122 2.16 1.55 53.22
C GLY A 122 2.94 1.83 51.93
N ASP A 123 4.14 1.28 51.80
CA ASP A 123 4.99 1.50 50.62
C ASP A 123 4.50 0.68 49.41
N PRO A 124 4.24 1.32 48.25
CA PRO A 124 3.57 0.67 47.14
C PRO A 124 4.43 -0.42 46.49
N PHE A 125 5.74 -0.22 46.35
CA PHE A 125 6.60 -1.22 45.72
C PHE A 125 7.01 -2.32 46.70
N ALA A 126 7.19 -2.01 47.99
CA ALA A 126 7.35 -3.01 49.03
C ALA A 126 6.12 -3.93 49.11
N TRP A 127 4.91 -3.37 48.98
CA TRP A 127 3.67 -4.14 48.91
C TRP A 127 3.57 -4.99 47.62
N ALA A 128 3.96 -4.42 46.47
CA ALA A 128 3.84 -5.09 45.18
C ALA A 128 4.67 -6.37 45.13
N VAL A 129 5.89 -6.36 45.66
CA VAL A 129 6.80 -7.52 45.62
C VAL A 129 6.48 -8.62 46.64
N GLN A 130 5.55 -8.39 47.56
CA GLN A 130 5.16 -9.41 48.57
C GLN A 130 4.39 -10.58 47.96
N VAL A 131 3.66 -10.36 46.86
CA VAL A 131 2.82 -11.37 46.23
C VAL A 131 2.97 -11.29 44.71
N GLU A 132 3.30 -12.42 44.11
CA GLU A 132 3.39 -12.57 42.66
C GLU A 132 2.09 -12.16 41.96
N GLY A 133 2.19 -11.43 40.85
CA GLY A 133 1.05 -10.97 40.06
C GLY A 133 0.40 -9.68 40.54
N ARG A 134 0.88 -9.03 41.61
CA ARG A 134 0.45 -7.65 41.95
C ARG A 134 0.99 -6.60 40.99
N LEU A 135 2.13 -6.91 40.39
CA LEU A 135 2.62 -6.38 39.13
C LEU A 135 2.88 -7.58 38.23
N ASP A 136 2.47 -7.50 36.97
CA ASP A 136 2.56 -8.57 36.00
C ASP A 136 3.63 -8.28 34.93
N HIS A 137 3.94 -9.30 34.13
CA HIS A 137 4.85 -9.20 33.01
C HIS A 137 4.08 -9.52 31.73
N SER A 138 4.03 -8.57 30.81
CA SER A 138 3.50 -8.79 29.46
C SER A 138 4.62 -8.80 28.44
N THR A 139 4.87 -9.99 27.88
CA THR A 139 5.90 -10.24 26.85
C THR A 139 5.40 -9.98 25.44
N ALA A 140 4.10 -10.13 25.18
CA ALA A 140 3.51 -9.96 23.85
C ALA A 140 2.68 -8.67 23.73
N SER A 141 2.65 -8.13 22.52
CA SER A 141 1.69 -7.10 22.10
C SER A 141 0.25 -7.62 22.30
N PRO A 142 -0.70 -6.80 22.77
CA PRO A 142 -0.64 -5.34 22.91
C PRO A 142 -0.01 -4.82 24.23
N TRP A 143 0.65 -5.68 25.02
CA TRP A 143 1.33 -5.31 26.27
C TRP A 143 0.42 -4.67 27.34
N THR A 144 -0.67 -5.36 27.66
CA THR A 144 -1.64 -4.97 28.71
C THR A 144 -1.22 -5.49 30.08
N GLY A 145 -2.04 -5.23 31.12
CA GLY A 145 -1.79 -5.73 32.47
C GLY A 145 -1.66 -4.65 33.54
N LEU A 146 -1.41 -5.06 34.77
CA LEU A 146 -1.26 -4.20 35.94
C LEU A 146 -0.01 -3.33 35.87
N THR A 147 1.11 -3.85 35.38
CA THR A 147 2.34 -3.07 35.21
C THR A 147 2.18 -2.04 34.10
N ARG A 148 1.43 -2.36 33.03
CA ARG A 148 1.03 -1.40 32.01
C ARG A 148 0.17 -0.29 32.62
N ALA A 149 -0.85 -0.66 33.39
CA ALA A 149 -1.73 0.30 34.05
C ALA A 149 -0.96 1.24 34.99
N LEU A 150 0.04 0.72 35.72
CA LEU A 150 0.95 1.52 36.55
C LEU A 150 1.76 2.51 35.68
N ALA A 151 2.40 2.03 34.61
CA ALA A 151 3.18 2.87 33.71
C ALA A 151 2.34 4.02 33.10
N THR A 152 1.08 3.73 32.73
CA THR A 152 0.14 4.74 32.22
C THR A 152 -0.28 5.74 33.29
N ALA A 153 -0.45 5.32 34.55
CA ALA A 153 -0.86 6.20 35.65
C ALA A 153 0.29 7.08 36.20
N LEU A 154 1.54 6.68 36.00
CA LEU A 154 2.71 7.47 36.40
C LEU A 154 2.82 8.75 35.56
N ASN A 155 3.21 9.88 36.14
CA ASN A 155 3.42 11.14 35.43
C ASN A 155 4.92 11.44 35.51
N PRO A 156 5.67 11.41 34.38
CA PRO A 156 7.11 11.62 34.40
C PRO A 156 7.53 12.94 35.08
N ALA A 157 6.72 14.00 34.97
CA ALA A 157 7.01 15.29 35.58
C ALA A 157 7.04 15.27 37.12
N GLU A 158 6.44 14.26 37.75
CA GLU A 158 6.37 14.09 39.21
C GLU A 158 7.50 13.20 39.75
N LEU A 159 8.34 12.61 38.89
CA LEU A 159 9.33 11.60 39.26
C LEU A 159 10.77 12.12 39.32
N GLY A 160 10.96 13.43 39.10
CA GLY A 160 12.26 14.09 39.18
C GLY A 160 13.02 14.13 37.85
N THR A 161 14.33 14.35 37.92
CA THR A 161 15.17 14.50 36.73
C THR A 161 15.56 13.14 36.15
N PRO A 162 15.28 12.87 34.87
CA PRO A 162 15.66 11.61 34.26
C PRO A 162 17.14 11.58 33.87
N THR A 163 17.67 10.37 33.67
CA THR A 163 18.86 10.17 32.81
C THR A 163 18.37 9.88 31.39
N THR A 164 19.04 10.42 30.36
CA THR A 164 18.64 10.24 28.97
C THR A 164 19.70 9.53 28.13
N VAL A 165 19.27 8.83 27.09
CA VAL A 165 20.13 8.29 26.03
C VAL A 165 19.43 8.46 24.69
N THR A 166 20.19 8.84 23.66
CA THR A 166 19.70 8.86 22.28
C THR A 166 20.35 7.72 21.52
N ALA A 167 19.54 6.94 20.80
CA ALA A 167 19.97 5.82 19.98
C ALA A 167 20.46 6.30 18.60
N ASN A 168 21.79 6.40 18.45
CA ASN A 168 22.49 6.81 17.24
C ASN A 168 23.53 5.73 16.88
N ASP A 169 24.24 5.86 15.75
CA ASP A 169 25.28 4.90 15.36
C ASP A 169 26.35 4.63 16.44
N ASP A 170 26.67 5.62 17.25
CA ASP A 170 27.67 5.49 18.33
C ASP A 170 27.14 4.76 19.57
N SER A 171 25.82 4.75 19.79
CA SER A 171 25.20 4.18 20.99
C SER A 171 24.45 2.87 20.75
N ILE A 172 24.10 2.58 19.49
CA ILE A 172 23.48 1.33 19.07
C ILE A 172 24.55 0.23 18.97
N VAL A 173 24.32 -0.88 19.66
CA VAL A 173 25.21 -2.04 19.63
C VAL A 173 24.46 -3.27 19.13
N THR A 174 24.92 -3.86 18.02
CA THR A 174 24.42 -5.14 17.50
C THR A 174 24.83 -6.28 18.42
N THR A 175 23.85 -7.08 18.80
CA THR A 175 23.96 -8.04 19.88
C THR A 175 23.17 -9.31 19.53
N GLY A 176 23.85 -10.29 18.93
CA GLY A 176 23.15 -11.43 18.33
C GLY A 176 22.31 -10.97 17.13
N GLU A 177 21.02 -11.31 17.14
CA GLU A 177 20.04 -10.91 16.11
C GLU A 177 19.36 -9.56 16.40
N GLN A 178 19.57 -9.01 17.60
CA GLN A 178 18.95 -7.75 18.03
C GLN A 178 19.96 -6.60 18.07
N VAL A 179 19.44 -5.39 18.17
CA VAL A 179 20.22 -4.18 18.46
C VAL A 179 19.83 -3.63 19.82
N THR A 180 20.77 -2.92 20.45
CA THR A 180 20.59 -2.46 21.82
C THR A 180 21.07 -1.02 22.02
N VAL A 181 20.45 -0.32 22.97
CA VAL A 181 20.98 0.90 23.57
C VAL A 181 20.96 0.74 25.09
N THR A 182 22.02 1.19 25.78
CA THR A 182 22.19 0.92 27.22
C THR A 182 22.39 2.20 28.01
N PHE A 183 21.64 2.32 29.11
CA PHE A 183 21.90 3.26 30.19
C PHE A 183 22.93 2.65 31.15
N ASN A 184 24.01 3.37 31.44
CA ASN A 184 25.05 2.95 32.37
C ASN A 184 25.11 3.88 33.58
N GLY A 185 25.63 3.38 34.71
CA GLY A 185 25.87 4.19 35.90
C GLY A 185 24.60 4.59 36.67
N LEU A 186 23.51 3.84 36.48
CA LEU A 186 22.28 4.00 37.25
C LEU A 186 22.46 3.47 38.68
N LYS A 187 21.66 3.99 39.61
CA LYS A 187 21.54 3.37 40.93
C LYS A 187 20.82 2.02 40.81
N PRO A 188 21.16 0.99 41.60
CA PRO A 188 20.40 -0.25 41.61
C PRO A 188 18.95 -0.01 42.05
N GLY A 189 17.98 -0.39 41.22
CA GLY A 189 16.58 -0.09 41.52
C GLY A 189 15.60 -0.36 40.38
N LEU A 190 14.33 0.00 40.62
CA LEU A 190 13.24 -0.04 39.64
C LEU A 190 13.11 1.32 38.93
N TYR A 191 12.87 1.29 37.63
CA TYR A 191 12.82 2.48 36.77
C TYR A 191 11.61 2.47 35.83
N MET A 192 11.16 3.66 35.45
CA MET A 192 10.27 3.89 34.31
C MET A 192 11.10 4.43 33.14
N ILE A 193 10.90 3.88 31.95
CA ILE A 193 11.43 4.38 30.69
C ILE A 193 10.30 5.11 29.95
N VAL A 194 10.60 6.29 29.44
CA VAL A 194 9.73 7.09 28.57
C VAL A 194 10.48 7.39 27.28
N ASP A 195 9.85 7.16 26.14
CA ASP A 195 10.35 7.65 24.86
C ASP A 195 9.97 9.12 24.70
N VAL A 196 10.96 10.00 24.90
CA VAL A 196 10.80 11.46 24.88
C VAL A 196 11.25 12.07 23.55
N THR A 197 11.32 11.25 22.50
CA THR A 197 11.63 11.71 21.15
C THR A 197 10.63 12.79 20.76
N GLY A 198 11.12 14.02 20.59
CA GLY A 198 10.31 15.11 20.05
C GLY A 198 10.09 14.91 18.56
N ARG A 199 9.01 15.47 18.03
CA ARG A 199 8.72 15.45 16.60
C ARG A 199 9.93 15.94 15.82
N GLN A 200 10.58 15.04 15.08
CA GLN A 200 11.47 15.44 14.00
C GLN A 200 10.58 16.18 13.01
N SER A 201 10.92 17.41 12.65
CA SER A 201 10.21 18.11 11.58
C SER A 201 10.34 17.26 10.32
N GLN A 202 9.33 16.44 10.00
CA GLN A 202 9.11 16.03 8.62
C GLN A 202 9.00 17.35 7.87
N GLY A 203 9.98 17.64 7.01
CA GLY A 203 10.01 18.90 6.27
C GLY A 203 8.65 19.09 5.61
N ASN A 204 7.94 20.14 6.00
CA ASN A 204 6.77 20.58 5.27
C ASN A 204 7.20 20.77 3.81
N ALA A 205 6.41 20.25 2.88
CA ALA A 205 6.56 20.49 1.44
C ALA A 205 6.23 21.95 1.04
N GLU A 206 6.62 22.92 1.86
CA GLU A 206 6.43 24.35 1.64
C GLU A 206 7.67 25.13 2.08
N ASP A 207 8.78 25.01 1.34
CA ASP A 207 9.69 26.15 1.09
C ASP A 207 10.67 25.79 -0.05
N VAL A 208 10.28 26.00 -1.31
CA VAL A 208 11.24 26.00 -2.43
C VAL A 208 11.94 27.36 -2.45
N GLY A 209 12.81 27.56 -1.46
CA GLY A 209 13.76 28.66 -1.36
C GLY A 209 15.17 28.17 -1.69
N ASN A 210 15.54 28.30 -2.96
CA ASN A 210 16.88 28.05 -3.50
C ASN A 210 18.03 28.50 -2.56
N THR A 211 18.69 27.56 -1.88
CA THR A 211 20.10 27.69 -1.49
C THR A 211 20.81 26.35 -1.68
N GLY A 212 21.79 26.36 -2.58
CA GLY A 212 22.62 25.20 -2.88
C GLY A 212 23.46 24.78 -1.68
N SER A 213 23.06 23.66 -1.09
CA SER A 213 23.96 22.75 -0.41
C SER A 213 23.33 21.37 -0.50
N GLU A 214 23.80 20.60 -1.48
CA GLU A 214 23.51 19.18 -1.64
C GLU A 214 23.97 18.44 -0.37
N LYS A 215 23.06 18.27 0.56
CA LYS A 215 23.05 17.11 1.42
C LYS A 215 21.82 16.34 0.98
N SER A 216 22.04 15.36 0.11
CA SER A 216 21.03 14.37 -0.22
C SER A 216 20.41 13.91 1.10
N ALA A 217 19.15 14.26 1.33
CA ALA A 217 18.34 13.50 2.25
C ALA A 217 18.27 12.13 1.60
N GLU A 218 19.18 11.24 1.99
CA GLU A 218 18.99 9.83 1.74
C GLU A 218 17.58 9.53 2.25
N ASN A 219 16.71 9.03 1.36
CA ASN A 219 15.62 8.16 1.74
C ASN A 219 16.26 6.95 2.44
N ASP A 220 16.74 7.13 3.67
CA ASP A 220 16.96 6.02 4.57
C ASP A 220 15.54 5.53 4.86
N GLY A 221 15.22 4.35 4.34
CA GLY A 221 13.93 3.66 4.46
C GLY A 221 13.59 3.29 5.91
N THR A 222 13.68 4.26 6.81
CA THR A 222 13.18 4.25 8.16
C THR A 222 11.66 4.18 8.04
N ALA A 223 11.15 2.95 8.10
CA ALA A 223 9.77 2.70 8.49
C ALA A 223 9.42 3.68 9.62
N SER A 224 8.31 4.40 9.49
CA SER A 224 7.94 5.41 10.48
C SER A 224 7.43 4.69 11.73
N TRP A 225 8.37 4.35 12.60
CA TRP A 225 8.11 3.73 13.90
C TRP A 225 7.53 4.75 14.86
N THR A 226 6.58 4.33 15.69
CA THR A 226 6.02 5.18 16.75
C THR A 226 7.03 5.41 17.87
N ASN A 227 6.79 6.41 18.71
CA ASN A 227 7.38 6.41 20.04
C ASN A 227 6.95 5.15 20.78
N SER A 228 7.83 4.62 21.62
CA SER A 228 7.48 3.53 22.52
C SER A 228 6.50 4.00 23.58
N THR A 229 5.52 3.15 23.88
CA THR A 229 4.74 3.31 25.11
C THR A 229 5.66 3.19 26.33
N ARG A 230 5.28 3.79 27.46
CA ARG A 230 6.09 3.78 28.70
C ARG A 230 6.39 2.35 29.15
N MET A 231 7.55 2.13 29.75
CA MET A 231 7.97 0.81 30.22
C MET A 231 8.45 0.88 31.66
N VAL A 232 8.31 -0.22 32.42
CA VAL A 232 8.85 -0.34 33.77
C VAL A 232 9.84 -1.51 33.76
N VAL A 233 11.05 -1.27 34.28
CA VAL A 233 12.14 -2.26 34.29
C VAL A 233 13.03 -2.02 35.51
N GLY A 234 13.54 -3.08 36.12
CA GLY A 234 14.57 -3.00 37.15
C GLY A 234 15.96 -3.13 36.56
N THR A 235 16.97 -2.50 37.17
CA THR A 235 18.37 -2.84 36.86
C THR A 235 18.63 -4.31 37.20
N ARG A 236 19.70 -4.91 36.67
CA ARG A 236 19.98 -6.33 36.91
C ARG A 236 19.97 -6.66 38.41
N LEU A 237 19.22 -7.69 38.78
CA LEU A 237 19.15 -8.22 40.13
C LEU A 237 19.06 -9.74 40.06
N ALA A 238 20.04 -10.43 40.62
CA ALA A 238 19.96 -11.86 40.89
C ALA A 238 20.29 -12.14 42.35
N VAL A 239 19.81 -13.25 42.88
CA VAL A 239 20.17 -13.73 44.22
C VAL A 239 21.03 -14.96 44.05
N TRP A 240 22.25 -14.92 44.58
CA TRP A 240 23.12 -16.09 44.69
C TRP A 240 22.69 -16.94 45.87
N ASP A 241 22.49 -18.23 45.62
CA ASP A 241 22.29 -19.26 46.62
C ASP A 241 23.60 -20.01 46.82
N ALA A 242 24.20 -19.85 47.99
CA ALA A 242 25.48 -20.46 48.33
C ALA A 242 25.39 -21.99 48.46
N VAL A 243 24.21 -22.52 48.83
CA VAL A 243 23.96 -23.96 48.96
C VAL A 243 23.76 -24.61 47.60
N ALA A 244 22.98 -23.97 46.73
CA ALA A 244 22.72 -24.46 45.38
C ALA A 244 23.87 -24.15 44.40
N ASN A 245 24.80 -23.27 44.77
CA ASN A 245 25.88 -22.77 43.92
C ASN A 245 25.36 -22.28 42.56
N SER A 246 24.27 -21.50 42.62
CA SER A 246 23.57 -20.99 41.46
C SER A 246 22.93 -19.64 41.78
N SER A 247 22.54 -18.88 40.77
CA SER A 247 21.80 -17.64 40.95
C SER A 247 20.41 -17.72 40.33
N THR A 248 19.45 -17.09 41.00
CA THR A 248 18.10 -16.86 40.47
C THR A 248 18.01 -15.40 40.04
N THR A 249 17.77 -15.14 38.76
CA THR A 249 17.59 -13.77 38.27
C THR A 249 16.18 -13.30 38.52
N LEU A 250 16.06 -12.14 39.17
CA LEU A 250 14.81 -11.50 39.49
C LEU A 250 14.47 -10.36 38.51
N ALA A 251 15.49 -9.64 38.06
CA ALA A 251 15.39 -8.66 37.00
C ALA A 251 16.62 -8.76 36.10
N ASP A 252 16.42 -8.89 34.79
CA ASP A 252 17.54 -9.03 33.86
C ASP A 252 18.26 -7.72 33.57
N GLY A 253 17.61 -6.57 33.82
CA GLY A 253 18.10 -5.26 33.36
C GLY A 253 17.85 -5.02 31.87
N VAL A 254 16.97 -5.80 31.24
CA VAL A 254 16.72 -5.76 29.80
C VAL A 254 15.22 -5.58 29.55
N VAL A 255 14.87 -4.79 28.54
CA VAL A 255 13.49 -4.57 28.12
C VAL A 255 13.38 -4.36 26.62
N ASN A 256 12.43 -5.04 25.98
CA ASN A 256 12.12 -4.81 24.57
C ASN A 256 11.42 -3.48 24.40
N LEU A 257 11.83 -2.76 23.36
CA LEU A 257 11.14 -1.58 22.87
C LEU A 257 9.69 -1.95 22.49
N LYS A 258 8.74 -1.11 22.90
CA LYS A 258 7.30 -1.32 22.70
C LYS A 258 6.73 -0.24 21.79
N ASN A 259 7.27 -0.17 20.58
CA ASN A 259 6.77 0.64 19.48
C ASN A 259 6.24 -0.23 18.34
N GLN A 260 5.70 0.41 17.30
CA GLN A 260 5.15 -0.25 16.13
C GLN A 260 5.44 0.54 14.87
N SER A 261 5.37 -0.13 13.72
CA SER A 261 5.18 0.51 12.42
C SER A 261 3.97 -0.13 11.76
N VAL A 262 3.04 0.68 11.27
CA VAL A 262 1.81 0.20 10.65
C VAL A 262 1.96 0.25 9.13
N PRO A 263 1.93 -0.89 8.43
CA PRO A 263 2.07 -0.90 6.97
C PRO A 263 0.76 -0.49 6.28
N ILE A 264 0.89 -0.07 5.03
CA ILE A 264 -0.22 0.28 4.15
C ILE A 264 0.12 -0.16 2.72
N TYR A 265 -0.77 -0.92 2.10
CA TYR A 265 -0.56 -1.54 0.79
C TYR A 265 -1.72 -1.22 -0.14
N LYS A 266 -1.47 -1.25 -1.44
CA LYS A 266 -2.46 -0.99 -2.48
C LYS A 266 -2.27 -1.89 -3.69
N GLN A 267 -3.36 -2.41 -4.21
CA GLN A 267 -3.40 -3.17 -5.45
C GLN A 267 -4.67 -2.87 -6.26
N ILE A 268 -4.65 -3.23 -7.54
CA ILE A 268 -5.85 -3.30 -8.37
C ILE A 268 -6.42 -4.71 -8.29
N VAL A 269 -7.74 -4.83 -8.18
CA VAL A 269 -8.43 -6.13 -8.10
C VAL A 269 -9.52 -6.24 -9.16
N ASP A 270 -9.84 -7.47 -9.54
CA ASP A 270 -11.07 -7.80 -10.25
C ASP A 270 -12.29 -7.55 -9.34
N PRO A 271 -13.51 -7.47 -9.91
CA PRO A 271 -14.74 -7.32 -9.12
C PRO A 271 -15.00 -8.44 -8.10
N ASP A 272 -14.35 -9.60 -8.25
CA ASP A 272 -14.42 -10.72 -7.30
C ASP A 272 -13.31 -10.70 -6.23
N GLY A 273 -12.51 -9.62 -6.19
CA GLY A 273 -11.44 -9.39 -5.21
C GLY A 273 -10.12 -10.07 -5.56
N ARG A 274 -9.99 -10.71 -6.73
CA ARG A 274 -8.72 -11.30 -7.15
C ARG A 274 -7.74 -10.23 -7.60
N PRO A 275 -6.43 -10.38 -7.33
CA PRO A 275 -5.41 -9.47 -7.85
C PRO A 275 -5.46 -9.35 -9.39
N GLN A 276 -5.55 -8.13 -9.91
CA GLN A 276 -5.55 -7.85 -11.34
C GLN A 276 -4.12 -7.93 -11.91
N THR A 277 -3.91 -8.78 -12.93
CA THR A 277 -2.60 -8.96 -13.56
C THR A 277 -2.43 -8.19 -14.86
N GLU A 278 -3.54 -7.74 -15.45
CA GLU A 278 -3.58 -7.01 -16.72
C GLU A 278 -4.32 -5.68 -16.50
N PRO A 279 -3.68 -4.67 -15.87
CA PRO A 279 -4.36 -3.44 -15.44
C PRO A 279 -4.55 -2.44 -16.59
N ASP A 280 -5.03 -2.90 -17.75
CA ASP A 280 -5.51 -2.04 -18.83
C ASP A 280 -7.03 -1.97 -18.90
N TYR A 281 -7.49 -0.80 -19.31
CA TYR A 281 -8.90 -0.45 -19.26
C TYR A 281 -9.26 0.40 -20.48
N THR A 282 -10.50 0.26 -20.92
CA THR A 282 -11.11 1.20 -21.85
C THR A 282 -11.51 2.47 -21.08
N ILE A 283 -11.38 3.67 -21.68
CA ILE A 283 -11.91 4.89 -21.06
C ILE A 283 -13.42 4.73 -20.87
N GLY A 284 -13.88 4.95 -19.64
CA GLY A 284 -15.24 4.70 -19.16
C GLY A 284 -15.39 3.44 -18.32
N ASP A 285 -14.39 2.56 -18.28
CA ASP A 285 -14.40 1.37 -17.41
C ASP A 285 -14.17 1.74 -15.94
N THR A 286 -14.77 0.93 -15.06
CA THR A 286 -14.54 0.99 -13.61
C THR A 286 -13.29 0.19 -13.25
N ILE A 287 -12.47 0.76 -12.37
CA ILE A 287 -11.27 0.18 -11.79
C ILE A 287 -11.51 0.02 -10.29
N HIS A 288 -11.22 -1.16 -9.75
CA HIS A 288 -11.38 -1.47 -8.33
C HIS A 288 -10.01 -1.49 -7.65
N TYR A 289 -9.84 -0.65 -6.63
CA TYR A 289 -8.64 -0.60 -5.81
C TYR A 289 -8.90 -1.24 -4.46
N GLU A 290 -7.98 -2.09 -4.01
CA GLU A 290 -7.97 -2.62 -2.65
C GLU A 290 -6.79 -2.02 -1.90
N ILE A 291 -7.08 -1.47 -0.72
CA ILE A 291 -6.10 -0.94 0.21
C ILE A 291 -6.14 -1.80 1.48
N THR A 292 -4.97 -2.27 1.92
CA THR A 292 -4.85 -3.08 3.13
C THR A 292 -3.89 -2.46 4.14
N SER A 293 -4.29 -2.46 5.41
CA SER A 293 -3.49 -2.01 6.56
C SER A 293 -3.83 -2.85 7.80
N THR A 294 -3.42 -2.40 8.99
CA THR A 294 -3.82 -2.98 10.27
C THR A 294 -4.25 -1.89 11.25
N VAL A 295 -5.16 -2.22 12.16
CA VAL A 295 -5.55 -1.31 13.25
C VAL A 295 -4.31 -1.06 14.13
N PRO A 296 -3.85 0.20 14.30
CA PRO A 296 -2.71 0.49 15.16
C PRO A 296 -2.94 0.01 16.60
N ILE A 297 -1.88 -0.40 17.28
CA ILE A 297 -1.89 -0.71 18.71
C ILE A 297 -1.92 0.62 19.49
N TYR A 298 -3.04 0.94 20.13
CA TYR A 298 -3.21 2.13 20.96
C TYR A 298 -3.08 1.84 22.46
N THR A 299 -2.57 0.67 22.84
CA THR A 299 -2.28 0.39 24.25
C THR A 299 -1.28 1.41 24.82
N GLY A 300 -1.70 2.09 25.90
CA GLY A 300 -0.95 3.17 26.52
C GLY A 300 -1.24 4.57 25.96
N TYR A 301 -2.05 4.69 24.90
CA TYR A 301 -2.54 5.97 24.38
C TYR A 301 -3.82 6.38 25.11
N SER A 302 -4.09 7.69 25.19
CA SER A 302 -5.40 8.22 25.60
C SER A 302 -6.53 7.57 24.77
N PRO A 303 -7.68 7.19 25.37
CA PRO A 303 -8.78 6.52 24.67
C PRO A 303 -9.50 7.42 23.65
N THR A 304 -9.29 8.74 23.73
CA THR A 304 -9.90 9.73 22.84
C THR A 304 -8.84 10.63 22.21
N GLY A 305 -9.08 11.09 20.98
CA GLY A 305 -8.19 11.96 20.20
C GLY A 305 -7.21 11.22 19.30
N ARG A 306 -7.33 9.89 19.18
CA ARG A 306 -6.49 9.05 18.31
C ARG A 306 -6.80 9.35 16.85
N VAL A 307 -5.76 9.23 16.01
CA VAL A 307 -5.85 9.47 14.58
C VAL A 307 -5.57 8.18 13.82
N TYR A 308 -6.41 7.89 12.84
CA TYR A 308 -6.19 6.82 11.85
C TYR A 308 -6.89 7.17 10.54
N ARG A 309 -6.11 7.54 9.52
CA ARG A 309 -6.61 8.08 8.25
C ARG A 309 -5.86 7.48 7.07
N ILE A 310 -6.60 6.96 6.10
CA ILE A 310 -6.08 6.47 4.83
C ILE A 310 -6.32 7.55 3.78
N LEU A 311 -5.28 7.98 3.08
CA LEU A 311 -5.33 9.01 2.04
C LEU A 311 -5.02 8.36 0.69
N ASP A 312 -6.01 8.29 -0.19
CA ASP A 312 -5.90 7.76 -1.55
C ASP A 312 -5.83 8.91 -2.54
N THR A 313 -4.81 8.99 -3.39
CA THR A 313 -4.63 10.10 -4.35
C THR A 313 -4.60 9.59 -5.78
N MET A 314 -5.67 9.89 -6.51
CA MET A 314 -5.90 9.56 -7.91
C MET A 314 -5.40 10.68 -8.83
N SER A 315 -4.63 10.33 -9.87
CA SER A 315 -4.26 11.28 -10.94
C SER A 315 -5.48 11.76 -11.75
N GLN A 316 -5.36 12.85 -12.50
CA GLN A 316 -6.47 13.43 -13.30
C GLN A 316 -7.14 12.45 -14.27
N GLY A 317 -6.45 11.38 -14.71
CA GLY A 317 -7.00 10.34 -15.59
C GLY A 317 -8.00 9.40 -14.91
N LEU A 318 -8.18 9.54 -13.58
CA LEU A 318 -9.05 8.71 -12.76
C LEU A 318 -10.12 9.57 -12.09
N THR A 319 -11.38 9.15 -12.18
CA THR A 319 -12.50 9.78 -11.51
C THR A 319 -12.96 8.90 -10.36
N TYR A 320 -12.88 9.41 -9.13
CA TYR A 320 -13.45 8.74 -7.95
C TYR A 320 -14.95 8.47 -8.12
N VAL A 321 -15.38 7.23 -7.82
CA VAL A 321 -16.79 6.81 -7.84
C VAL A 321 -17.30 6.72 -6.41
N ASP A 322 -16.79 5.76 -5.63
CA ASP A 322 -17.18 5.55 -4.23
C ASP A 322 -16.11 4.81 -3.42
N VAL A 323 -16.29 4.83 -2.10
CA VAL A 323 -15.66 3.85 -1.19
C VAL A 323 -16.66 2.71 -1.05
N ALA A 324 -16.50 1.67 -1.85
CA ALA A 324 -17.43 0.55 -1.93
C ALA A 324 -17.57 -0.20 -0.60
N SER A 325 -16.47 -0.36 0.16
CA SER A 325 -16.54 -0.91 1.52
C SER A 325 -15.31 -0.58 2.38
N VAL A 326 -15.50 -0.60 3.69
CA VAL A 326 -14.44 -0.55 4.70
C VAL A 326 -14.69 -1.69 5.69
N SER A 327 -13.65 -2.47 6.02
CA SER A 327 -13.78 -3.60 6.94
C SER A 327 -12.59 -3.76 7.86
N ILE A 328 -12.83 -4.38 9.02
CA ILE A 328 -11.84 -4.77 10.01
C ILE A 328 -12.03 -6.25 10.34
N GLY A 329 -11.06 -7.08 9.96
CA GLY A 329 -11.24 -8.53 9.90
C GLY A 329 -12.48 -8.88 9.08
N GLU A 330 -13.41 -9.64 9.66
CA GLU A 330 -14.68 -10.01 9.00
C GLU A 330 -15.79 -8.96 9.19
N THR A 331 -15.53 -7.86 9.90
CA THR A 331 -16.54 -6.85 10.24
C THR A 331 -16.53 -5.71 9.24
N THR A 332 -17.59 -5.57 8.45
CA THR A 332 -17.83 -4.36 7.64
C THR A 332 -18.24 -3.19 8.55
N LEU A 333 -17.59 -2.05 8.36
CA LEU A 333 -17.85 -0.81 9.09
C LEU A 333 -18.93 0.02 8.41
N ALA A 334 -19.59 0.89 9.18
CA ALA A 334 -20.59 1.82 8.66
C ALA A 334 -20.03 3.23 8.46
N GLU A 335 -20.28 3.84 7.31
CA GLU A 335 -19.94 5.25 7.08
C GLU A 335 -20.86 6.18 7.89
N SER A 336 -20.28 7.17 8.57
CA SER A 336 -21.00 8.28 9.19
C SER A 336 -21.41 9.29 8.12
N THR A 337 -22.67 9.25 7.71
CA THR A 337 -23.26 10.22 6.78
C THR A 337 -24.06 11.30 7.51
N ASN A 338 -23.99 12.56 7.05
CA ASN A 338 -24.77 13.69 7.57
C ASN A 338 -24.70 13.91 9.09
N GLY A 339 -23.56 13.60 9.73
CA GLY A 339 -23.39 13.70 11.19
C GLY A 339 -24.10 12.61 11.99
N GLY A 340 -24.51 11.52 11.35
CA GLY A 340 -25.04 10.31 11.99
C GLY A 340 -23.97 9.50 12.73
N ALA A 341 -24.39 8.44 13.41
CA ALA A 341 -23.48 7.47 14.01
C ALA A 341 -22.88 6.57 12.92
N GLY A 342 -21.56 6.54 12.81
CA GLY A 342 -20.82 5.68 11.89
C GLY A 342 -19.34 5.61 12.24
N ASP A 343 -18.70 4.51 11.90
CA ASP A 343 -17.35 4.11 12.34
C ASP A 343 -16.24 4.85 11.60
N TYR A 344 -16.53 5.40 10.42
CA TYR A 344 -15.60 6.19 9.63
C TYR A 344 -16.32 7.30 8.87
N THR A 345 -15.57 8.24 8.32
CA THR A 345 -16.08 9.27 7.39
C THR A 345 -15.24 9.31 6.12
N VAL A 346 -15.86 9.63 4.99
CA VAL A 346 -15.16 9.88 3.73
C VAL A 346 -15.16 11.37 3.40
N SER A 347 -14.01 11.91 3.02
CA SER A 347 -13.92 13.26 2.45
C SER A 347 -13.10 13.24 1.17
N VAL A 348 -13.45 14.10 0.22
CA VAL A 348 -12.83 14.18 -1.10
C VAL A 348 -12.45 15.62 -1.37
N ARG A 349 -11.19 15.87 -1.74
CA ARG A 349 -10.69 17.18 -2.13
C ARG A 349 -9.82 17.11 -3.38
N THR A 350 -9.70 18.25 -4.05
CA THR A 350 -8.72 18.40 -5.14
C THR A 350 -7.36 18.78 -4.55
N VAL A 351 -6.32 18.08 -5.01
CA VAL A 351 -4.91 18.36 -4.69
C VAL A 351 -4.09 18.44 -5.98
N THR A 352 -2.78 18.55 -5.85
CA THR A 352 -1.83 18.43 -6.96
C THR A 352 -1.19 17.04 -6.93
N TYR A 353 -1.05 16.40 -8.08
CA TYR A 353 -0.31 15.14 -8.15
C TYR A 353 1.19 15.38 -8.03
N GLU A 354 1.80 14.73 -7.06
CA GLU A 354 3.24 14.77 -6.82
C GLU A 354 3.81 13.35 -6.98
N SER A 355 4.91 13.24 -7.73
CA SER A 355 5.68 11.99 -7.80
C SER A 355 6.31 11.71 -6.44
N ARG A 356 6.32 10.44 -6.01
CA ARG A 356 7.19 10.05 -4.91
C ARG A 356 8.64 10.05 -5.41
N GLN A 357 9.51 10.85 -4.80
CA GLN A 357 10.94 10.85 -5.15
C GLN A 357 11.55 9.49 -4.80
N GLY A 358 12.09 8.78 -5.81
CA GLY A 358 12.77 7.49 -5.63
C GLY A 358 12.45 6.45 -6.71
N THR A 359 11.30 6.56 -7.38
CA THR A 359 10.88 5.65 -8.45
C THR A 359 11.06 6.33 -9.81
N THR A 360 12.28 6.31 -10.33
CA THR A 360 12.59 6.91 -11.64
C THR A 360 11.79 6.18 -12.74
N GLY A 361 10.85 6.88 -13.38
CA GLY A 361 10.27 6.47 -14.67
C GLY A 361 8.91 5.75 -14.67
N GLN A 362 8.12 5.78 -13.59
CA GLN A 362 6.76 5.19 -13.60
C GLN A 362 5.60 6.19 -13.64
N VAL A 363 5.78 7.41 -13.10
CA VAL A 363 4.78 8.48 -13.21
C VAL A 363 5.12 9.36 -14.42
N PRO A 364 4.22 9.51 -15.41
CA PRO A 364 4.47 10.39 -16.54
C PRO A 364 4.63 11.85 -16.10
N ASP A 365 5.66 12.54 -16.59
CA ASP A 365 5.90 13.98 -16.34
C ASP A 365 4.67 14.84 -16.64
N ALA A 366 3.83 14.40 -17.60
CA ALA A 366 2.59 15.05 -17.97
C ALA A 366 1.57 15.15 -16.82
N LEU A 367 1.68 14.30 -15.79
CA LEU A 367 0.80 14.22 -14.63
C LEU A 367 1.34 14.97 -13.41
N ILE A 368 2.66 15.17 -13.30
CA ILE A 368 3.25 15.86 -12.16
C ILE A 368 2.84 17.34 -12.19
N GLY A 369 2.38 17.86 -11.04
CA GLY A 369 1.90 19.24 -10.96
C GLY A 369 0.49 19.44 -11.52
N LYS A 370 -0.21 18.38 -11.94
CA LYS A 370 -1.60 18.45 -12.43
C LYS A 370 -2.61 18.22 -11.31
N PRO A 371 -3.88 18.62 -11.51
CA PRO A 371 -4.94 18.30 -10.56
C PRO A 371 -5.03 16.80 -10.28
N ALA A 372 -5.33 16.47 -9.04
CA ALA A 372 -5.55 15.12 -8.55
C ALA A 372 -6.72 15.11 -7.58
N THR A 373 -7.30 13.94 -7.37
CA THR A 373 -8.38 13.73 -6.40
C THR A 373 -7.82 12.97 -5.20
N GLU A 374 -7.86 13.57 -4.02
CA GLU A 374 -7.50 12.90 -2.77
C GLU A 374 -8.79 12.51 -2.01
N ILE A 375 -8.87 11.23 -1.64
CA ILE A 375 -9.94 10.64 -0.85
C ILE A 375 -9.35 10.29 0.52
N THR A 376 -9.89 10.90 1.57
CA THR A 376 -9.55 10.53 2.94
C THR A 376 -10.64 9.63 3.53
N VAL A 377 -10.28 8.40 3.87
CA VAL A 377 -11.09 7.51 4.73
C VAL A 377 -10.59 7.67 6.16
N ASP A 378 -11.38 8.35 6.99
CA ASP A 378 -11.04 8.66 8.37
C ASP A 378 -11.71 7.70 9.35
N LEU A 379 -10.90 6.81 9.93
CA LEU A 379 -11.30 5.77 10.89
C LEU A 379 -11.20 6.25 12.35
N SER A 380 -11.07 7.56 12.58
CA SER A 380 -10.97 8.14 13.93
C SER A 380 -12.19 7.79 14.78
N ASN A 381 -13.40 7.73 14.22
CA ASN A 381 -14.59 7.32 14.97
C ASN A 381 -14.45 5.90 15.54
N TYR A 382 -13.99 4.94 14.72
CA TYR A 382 -13.72 3.57 15.13
C TYR A 382 -12.65 3.49 16.23
N VAL A 383 -11.46 4.08 16.02
CA VAL A 383 -10.33 3.93 16.97
C VAL A 383 -10.53 4.68 18.29
N ASN A 384 -11.43 5.67 18.31
CA ASN A 384 -11.87 6.38 19.52
C ASN A 384 -13.19 5.84 20.10
N GLN A 385 -13.74 4.76 19.52
CA GLN A 385 -14.97 4.09 19.96
C GLN A 385 -16.16 5.05 20.15
N THR A 386 -16.29 6.08 19.29
CA THR A 386 -17.30 7.14 19.46
C THR A 386 -18.75 6.62 19.40
N ASN A 387 -18.96 5.46 18.77
CA ASN A 387 -20.26 4.80 18.68
C ASN A 387 -20.44 3.63 19.68
N ASN A 388 -19.53 3.45 20.64
CA ASN A 388 -19.48 2.29 21.54
C ASN A 388 -19.42 0.94 20.81
N ALA A 389 -18.73 0.89 19.67
CA ALA A 389 -18.44 -0.36 18.99
C ALA A 389 -17.64 -1.31 19.92
N ASN A 390 -17.67 -2.60 19.60
CA ASN A 390 -16.92 -3.68 20.25
C ASN A 390 -15.49 -3.30 20.70
N PRO A 391 -14.86 -4.06 21.63
CA PRO A 391 -13.46 -3.83 21.99
C PRO A 391 -12.58 -3.60 20.76
N LEU A 392 -11.74 -2.58 20.83
CA LEU A 392 -10.88 -2.16 19.73
C LEU A 392 -10.04 -3.36 19.27
N GLN A 393 -10.18 -3.76 18.01
CA GLN A 393 -9.48 -4.90 17.44
C GLN A 393 -8.07 -4.47 16.99
N GLU A 394 -7.22 -4.10 17.95
CA GLU A 394 -5.82 -3.73 17.70
C GLU A 394 -5.09 -4.86 16.95
N GLY A 395 -4.34 -4.52 15.89
CA GLY A 395 -3.62 -5.46 15.04
C GLY A 395 -4.47 -6.21 14.02
N ALA A 396 -5.80 -6.07 14.02
CA ALA A 396 -6.65 -6.68 13.00
C ALA A 396 -6.44 -6.03 11.62
N THR A 397 -6.58 -6.83 10.56
CA THR A 397 -6.50 -6.36 9.17
C THR A 397 -7.60 -5.35 8.88
N VAL A 398 -7.23 -4.26 8.20
CA VAL A 398 -8.15 -3.25 7.67
C VAL A 398 -8.13 -3.35 6.16
N THR A 399 -9.30 -3.48 5.54
CA THR A 399 -9.44 -3.54 4.07
C THR A 399 -10.43 -2.47 3.61
N VAL A 400 -10.01 -1.66 2.65
CA VAL A 400 -10.81 -0.61 2.00
C VAL A 400 -10.88 -0.89 0.51
N LEU A 401 -12.09 -0.93 -0.05
CA LEU A 401 -12.33 -1.02 -1.49
C LEU A 401 -12.77 0.36 -2.00
N ILE A 402 -12.10 0.85 -3.03
CA ILE A 402 -12.39 2.15 -3.67
C ILE A 402 -12.55 1.94 -5.17
N ASP A 403 -13.66 2.44 -5.72
CA ASP A 403 -13.92 2.40 -7.15
C ASP A 403 -13.56 3.73 -7.81
N ALA A 404 -12.98 3.64 -9.00
CA ALA A 404 -12.73 4.78 -9.87
C ALA A 404 -13.14 4.45 -11.31
N THR A 405 -13.29 5.47 -12.15
CA THR A 405 -13.47 5.32 -13.59
C THR A 405 -12.27 5.89 -14.32
N LEU A 406 -11.73 5.17 -15.32
CA LEU A 406 -10.74 5.74 -16.23
C LEU A 406 -11.43 6.78 -17.12
N ASN A 407 -10.99 8.03 -17.11
CA ASN A 407 -11.66 9.15 -17.79
C ASN A 407 -10.88 9.66 -19.02
N ASP A 408 -11.41 10.69 -19.68
CA ASP A 408 -10.88 11.27 -20.92
C ASP A 408 -9.57 12.06 -20.76
N ASN A 409 -9.16 12.35 -19.52
CA ASN A 409 -7.84 12.91 -19.20
C ASN A 409 -6.78 11.83 -18.97
N ALA A 410 -7.12 10.56 -19.16
CA ALA A 410 -6.18 9.47 -19.04
C ALA A 410 -5.01 9.65 -20.02
N VAL A 411 -3.80 9.48 -19.51
CA VAL A 411 -2.63 9.35 -20.37
C VAL A 411 -2.67 7.99 -21.07
N VAL A 412 -2.32 7.99 -22.35
CA VAL A 412 -2.39 6.83 -23.22
C VAL A 412 -0.98 6.29 -23.46
N SER A 413 -0.80 4.99 -23.29
CA SER A 413 0.48 4.33 -23.55
C SER A 413 0.72 4.15 -25.05
N ASP A 414 1.91 4.54 -25.50
CA ASP A 414 2.39 4.30 -26.86
C ASP A 414 3.54 3.27 -26.86
N PRO A 415 3.75 2.54 -27.98
CA PRO A 415 4.93 1.70 -28.16
C PRO A 415 6.24 2.47 -27.92
N GLY A 416 7.07 1.98 -27.01
CA GLY A 416 8.33 2.63 -26.61
C GLY A 416 8.17 3.80 -25.63
N LEU A 417 6.94 4.16 -25.26
CA LEU A 417 6.61 5.17 -24.25
C LEU A 417 5.43 4.68 -23.38
N PRO A 418 5.66 3.70 -22.48
CA PRO A 418 4.64 3.26 -21.54
C PRO A 418 4.29 4.39 -20.57
N GLN A 419 3.01 4.68 -20.42
CA GLN A 419 2.47 5.75 -19.57
C GLN A 419 1.27 5.22 -18.79
N GLY A 420 1.36 5.24 -17.46
CA GLY A 420 0.29 4.82 -16.56
C GLY A 420 -0.50 6.00 -16.00
N ASN A 421 -1.71 5.69 -15.53
CA ASN A 421 -2.57 6.57 -14.76
C ASN A 421 -2.48 6.14 -13.30
N PRO A 422 -1.61 6.78 -12.49
CA PRO A 422 -1.28 6.30 -11.17
C PRO A 422 -2.36 6.67 -10.15
N ASN A 423 -2.43 5.84 -9.12
CA ASN A 423 -3.20 6.05 -7.90
C ASN A 423 -2.35 5.62 -6.69
N LYS A 424 -2.01 6.53 -5.78
CA LYS A 424 -1.15 6.25 -4.60
C LYS A 424 -1.92 6.26 -3.29
N VAL A 425 -1.38 5.62 -2.25
CA VAL A 425 -1.95 5.65 -0.90
C VAL A 425 -0.90 6.04 0.15
N ASP A 426 -1.32 6.81 1.14
CA ASP A 426 -0.57 7.13 2.35
C ASP A 426 -1.44 6.85 3.59
N LEU A 427 -0.80 6.51 4.71
CA LEU A 427 -1.47 6.30 5.99
C LEU A 427 -1.01 7.33 7.02
N ILE A 428 -1.95 8.00 7.68
CA ILE A 428 -1.68 8.91 8.79
C ILE A 428 -2.24 8.33 10.08
N TYR A 429 -1.41 8.19 11.11
CA TYR A 429 -1.85 7.72 12.43
C TYR A 429 -1.08 8.36 13.59
N SER A 430 -1.62 8.25 14.81
CA SER A 430 -0.98 8.78 16.01
C SER A 430 0.40 8.16 16.24
N HIS A 431 1.41 9.00 16.31
CA HIS A 431 2.81 8.60 16.43
C HIS A 431 3.25 8.48 17.89
N ASN A 432 2.83 9.42 18.74
CA ASN A 432 3.28 9.50 20.12
C ASN A 432 2.16 9.16 21.11
N PRO A 433 2.31 8.12 21.97
CA PRO A 433 1.35 7.83 23.04
C PRO A 433 1.13 8.97 24.03
N GLU A 434 2.13 9.84 24.18
CA GLU A 434 2.14 10.97 25.13
C GLU A 434 1.56 12.27 24.53
N ASP A 435 1.47 12.35 23.20
CA ASP A 435 0.98 13.51 22.47
C ASP A 435 0.26 13.07 21.19
N LEU A 436 -1.07 12.99 21.25
CA LEU A 436 -1.87 12.56 20.09
C LEU A 436 -1.92 13.58 18.95
N THR A 437 -1.39 14.80 19.15
CA THR A 437 -1.21 15.77 18.07
C THR A 437 0.02 15.43 17.22
N ASP A 438 0.95 14.66 17.77
CA ASP A 438 2.07 14.09 17.03
C ASP A 438 1.61 12.86 16.24
N GLN A 439 1.77 12.94 14.93
CA GLN A 439 1.26 12.00 13.96
C GLN A 439 2.36 11.69 12.96
N THR A 440 2.29 10.50 12.40
CA THR A 440 3.21 10.06 11.37
C THR A 440 2.46 9.72 10.10
N THR A 441 3.13 9.93 8.96
CA THR A 441 2.67 9.55 7.64
C THR A 441 3.53 8.39 7.14
N VAL A 442 2.92 7.23 6.91
CA VAL A 442 3.57 6.08 6.29
C VAL A 442 3.21 6.05 4.81
N PRO A 443 4.21 6.15 3.92
CA PRO A 443 4.01 5.99 2.49
C PRO A 443 3.60 4.56 2.10
N GLY A 444 2.51 4.37 1.35
CA GLY A 444 2.06 3.08 0.80
C GLY A 444 2.24 2.93 -0.72
N GLY A 445 1.68 1.91 -1.36
CA GLY A 445 1.87 1.64 -2.79
C GLY A 445 1.32 2.71 -3.76
N GLU A 446 1.87 2.77 -4.97
CA GLU A 446 1.39 3.57 -6.11
C GLU A 446 1.19 2.65 -7.33
N VAL A 447 -0.06 2.40 -7.69
CA VAL A 447 -0.45 1.44 -8.75
C VAL A 447 -0.91 2.18 -10.00
N ASN A 448 -0.74 1.58 -11.17
CA ASN A 448 -1.05 2.20 -12.46
C ASN A 448 -2.15 1.49 -13.24
N ALA A 449 -3.08 2.26 -13.81
CA ALA A 449 -4.00 1.81 -14.85
C ALA A 449 -3.52 2.27 -16.23
N TYR A 450 -3.60 1.39 -17.23
CA TYR A 450 -3.13 1.65 -18.59
C TYR A 450 -4.28 1.72 -19.59
N THR A 451 -4.03 2.40 -20.70
CA THR A 451 -4.94 2.40 -21.85
C THR A 451 -4.16 2.68 -23.12
N PHE A 452 -4.69 2.27 -24.26
CA PHE A 452 -3.98 2.26 -25.53
C PHE A 452 -4.76 3.00 -26.61
N ARG A 453 -4.10 3.19 -27.75
CA ARG A 453 -4.70 3.76 -28.95
C ARG A 453 -4.19 3.10 -30.22
N PHE A 454 -4.99 3.16 -31.27
CA PHE A 454 -4.48 2.96 -32.62
C PHE A 454 -5.00 4.07 -33.53
N ARG A 455 -4.36 4.28 -34.67
CA ARG A 455 -4.77 5.30 -35.65
C ARG A 455 -5.03 4.67 -37.01
N ILE A 456 -5.90 5.29 -37.79
CA ILE A 456 -6.09 4.95 -39.19
C ILE A 456 -5.70 6.15 -40.04
N ARG A 457 -4.90 5.90 -41.09
CA ARG A 457 -4.60 6.88 -42.13
C ARG A 457 -5.14 6.39 -43.47
N LYS A 458 -6.19 7.04 -43.93
CA LYS A 458 -6.86 6.79 -45.20
C LYS A 458 -6.11 7.45 -46.36
N THR A 459 -5.75 6.66 -47.36
CA THR A 459 -5.03 7.15 -48.55
C THR A 459 -5.58 6.62 -49.87
N ASP A 460 -5.23 7.32 -50.97
CA ASP A 460 -5.29 6.78 -52.33
C ASP A 460 -4.12 5.83 -52.53
N LEU A 461 -4.40 4.57 -52.89
CA LEU A 461 -3.37 3.54 -52.99
C LEU A 461 -2.30 3.86 -54.06
N GLY A 462 -2.68 4.55 -55.14
CA GLY A 462 -1.78 4.83 -56.27
C GLY A 462 -0.85 6.02 -56.04
N THR A 463 -1.29 6.98 -55.24
CA THR A 463 -0.59 8.27 -55.04
C THR A 463 -0.13 8.52 -53.60
N GLY A 464 -0.63 7.75 -52.63
CA GLY A 464 -0.37 7.94 -51.21
C GLY A 464 -1.01 9.19 -50.60
N ARG A 465 -1.83 9.91 -51.37
CA ARG A 465 -2.49 11.15 -50.91
C ARG A 465 -3.59 10.83 -49.89
N PRO A 466 -3.77 11.68 -48.87
CA PRO A 466 -4.84 11.49 -47.88
C PRO A 466 -6.23 11.57 -48.52
N LEU A 467 -7.19 10.84 -47.96
CA LEU A 467 -8.59 10.85 -48.40
C LEU A 467 -9.57 11.13 -47.25
N GLU A 468 -10.38 12.14 -47.45
CA GLU A 468 -11.49 12.54 -46.58
C GLU A 468 -12.78 11.76 -46.89
N GLY A 469 -13.60 11.54 -45.87
CA GLY A 469 -14.97 11.06 -46.02
C GLY A 469 -15.16 9.54 -46.09
N ALA A 470 -14.09 8.75 -45.90
CA ALA A 470 -14.22 7.30 -45.70
C ALA A 470 -14.87 7.01 -44.35
N GLU A 471 -15.82 6.09 -44.31
CA GLU A 471 -16.51 5.69 -43.08
C GLU A 471 -16.05 4.32 -42.60
N PHE A 472 -15.83 4.19 -41.30
CA PHE A 472 -15.37 2.97 -40.63
C PHE A 472 -16.19 2.66 -39.39
N ILE A 473 -16.22 1.38 -39.05
CA ILE A 473 -16.67 0.88 -37.74
C ILE A 473 -15.58 0.00 -37.14
N VAL A 474 -15.52 -0.05 -35.82
CA VAL A 474 -14.52 -0.81 -35.06
C VAL A 474 -15.24 -1.75 -34.09
N LYS A 475 -14.75 -2.99 -34.00
CA LYS A 475 -15.29 -4.04 -33.15
C LYS A 475 -14.18 -4.68 -32.31
N SER A 476 -14.30 -4.61 -30.99
CA SER A 476 -13.56 -5.49 -30.07
C SER A 476 -14.13 -6.91 -30.18
N ALA A 477 -13.25 -7.91 -30.27
CA ALA A 477 -13.63 -9.31 -30.35
C ALA A 477 -14.43 -9.75 -29.12
N ASP A 478 -14.06 -9.24 -27.94
CA ASP A 478 -14.63 -9.68 -26.66
C ASP A 478 -15.82 -8.82 -26.23
N ARG A 479 -15.84 -7.53 -26.60
CA ARG A 479 -16.82 -6.56 -26.08
C ARG A 479 -17.87 -6.12 -27.11
N GLY A 480 -17.59 -6.23 -28.41
CA GLY A 480 -18.51 -5.83 -29.49
C GLY A 480 -18.08 -4.54 -30.21
N TYR A 481 -19.02 -3.90 -30.93
CA TYR A 481 -18.74 -2.69 -31.69
C TYR A 481 -18.59 -1.47 -30.78
N LEU A 482 -17.62 -0.60 -31.08
CA LEU A 482 -17.46 0.68 -30.41
C LEU A 482 -18.67 1.58 -30.67
N ARG A 483 -19.17 2.20 -29.60
CA ARG A 483 -20.21 3.23 -29.60
C ARG A 483 -19.74 4.39 -28.75
N ALA A 484 -20.04 5.62 -29.17
CA ALA A 484 -19.78 6.79 -28.34
C ALA A 484 -20.48 6.66 -26.97
N TYR A 485 -19.78 7.07 -25.92
CA TYR A 485 -20.38 7.24 -24.61
C TYR A 485 -21.36 8.42 -24.63
N GLU A 486 -22.62 8.14 -24.31
CA GLU A 486 -23.60 9.16 -23.98
C GLU A 486 -23.82 9.11 -22.46
N PRO A 487 -23.58 10.21 -21.71
CA PRO A 487 -23.81 10.20 -20.27
C PRO A 487 -25.27 9.85 -19.99
N ALA A 488 -25.51 9.06 -18.96
CA ALA A 488 -26.81 8.50 -18.58
C ALA A 488 -27.84 9.54 -18.09
N SER A 489 -27.68 10.83 -18.42
CA SER A 489 -28.59 11.92 -18.06
C SER A 489 -29.80 12.07 -19.00
N ALA A 490 -29.93 11.26 -20.05
CA ALA A 490 -31.09 11.32 -20.94
C ALA A 490 -32.27 10.38 -20.54
N GLU A 491 -32.05 9.35 -19.69
CA GLU A 491 -33.11 8.35 -19.36
C GLU A 491 -33.41 8.17 -17.86
N ARG A 492 -32.68 8.83 -16.95
CA ARG A 492 -32.93 8.77 -15.49
C ARG A 492 -33.10 10.13 -14.81
N ALA A 493 -33.68 11.10 -15.50
CA ALA A 493 -34.26 12.28 -14.86
C ALA A 493 -35.65 11.93 -14.28
N GLY A 494 -35.67 11.06 -13.27
CA GLY A 494 -36.87 10.66 -12.55
C GLY A 494 -36.47 10.11 -11.19
N GLU A 495 -36.81 10.87 -10.14
CA GLU A 495 -36.66 10.59 -8.71
C GLU A 495 -35.28 10.83 -8.06
N GLY A 496 -35.07 12.10 -7.65
CA GLY A 496 -34.68 12.37 -6.26
C GLY A 496 -33.20 12.37 -5.88
N VAL A 497 -32.27 12.56 -6.81
CA VAL A 497 -30.87 12.86 -6.44
C VAL A 497 -30.70 14.37 -6.29
N ASN A 498 -30.28 14.82 -5.09
CA ASN A 498 -29.91 16.21 -4.85
C ASN A 498 -28.69 16.56 -5.72
N VAL A 499 -28.95 17.34 -6.77
CA VAL A 499 -27.94 17.88 -7.69
C VAL A 499 -27.32 19.11 -7.04
N ASP A 500 -26.37 18.91 -6.13
CA ASP A 500 -25.47 19.96 -5.65
C ASP A 500 -24.03 19.41 -5.51
N ARG A 501 -23.48 18.81 -6.57
CA ARG A 501 -22.03 18.59 -6.73
C ARG A 501 -21.66 18.50 -8.22
N ALA A 502 -20.68 19.30 -8.63
CA ALA A 502 -20.11 19.42 -9.97
C ALA A 502 -21.03 20.00 -11.07
N GLY A 503 -21.07 21.33 -11.13
CA GLY A 503 -21.61 22.06 -12.27
C GLY A 503 -20.60 22.15 -13.43
N SER A 504 -21.10 21.89 -14.64
CA SER A 504 -20.62 22.33 -15.95
C SER A 504 -19.38 21.67 -16.57
N ASP A 505 -19.64 21.07 -17.74
CA ASP A 505 -18.72 20.70 -18.84
C ASP A 505 -17.64 19.64 -18.57
N VAL A 506 -17.91 18.38 -18.93
CA VAL A 506 -16.93 17.53 -19.64
C VAL A 506 -17.67 16.49 -20.48
N ARG A 507 -17.35 16.37 -21.77
CA ARG A 507 -17.67 15.18 -22.56
C ARG A 507 -17.01 13.99 -21.86
N SER A 508 -17.73 13.07 -21.24
CA SER A 508 -17.11 11.81 -20.82
C SER A 508 -16.77 11.04 -22.11
N GLY A 509 -15.57 11.27 -22.63
CA GLY A 509 -15.06 10.77 -23.92
C GLY A 509 -14.64 9.31 -23.86
N GLY A 510 -15.50 8.44 -23.34
CA GLY A 510 -15.27 7.00 -23.25
C GLY A 510 -15.94 6.19 -24.36
N TRP A 511 -15.66 4.88 -24.35
CA TRP A 511 -16.33 3.91 -25.23
C TRP A 511 -17.41 3.15 -24.49
N ARG A 512 -18.52 2.91 -25.19
CA ARG A 512 -19.43 1.81 -24.87
C ARG A 512 -19.31 0.75 -25.96
N TYR A 513 -19.75 -0.45 -25.64
CA TYR A 513 -19.78 -1.54 -26.58
C TYR A 513 -21.21 -2.01 -26.84
N THR A 514 -21.49 -2.35 -28.09
CA THR A 514 -22.78 -2.90 -28.53
C THR A 514 -22.57 -4.16 -29.36
N PRO A 515 -23.40 -5.21 -29.20
CA PRO A 515 -23.34 -6.36 -30.09
C PRO A 515 -23.87 -6.05 -31.51
N ASN A 516 -24.64 -4.98 -31.67
CA ASN A 516 -25.32 -4.64 -32.92
C ASN A 516 -24.48 -3.69 -33.78
N GLU A 517 -24.18 -4.11 -35.00
CA GLU A 517 -23.45 -3.28 -35.97
C GLU A 517 -24.17 -1.97 -36.32
N SER A 518 -25.51 -1.98 -36.36
CA SER A 518 -26.31 -0.79 -36.67
C SER A 518 -26.15 0.34 -35.66
N ASP A 519 -25.73 0.01 -34.45
CA ASP A 519 -25.58 0.95 -33.33
C ASP A 519 -24.11 1.37 -33.15
N ALA A 520 -23.22 0.87 -34.00
CA ALA A 520 -21.80 1.19 -33.99
C ALA A 520 -21.56 2.67 -34.34
N MET A 521 -20.56 3.26 -33.70
CA MET A 521 -20.08 4.58 -34.08
C MET A 521 -19.42 4.52 -35.45
N ILE A 522 -19.83 5.44 -36.33
CA ILE A 522 -19.19 5.65 -37.63
C ILE A 522 -18.07 6.66 -37.46
N PHE A 523 -16.85 6.20 -37.74
CA PHE A 523 -15.64 7.02 -37.78
C PHE A 523 -15.40 7.49 -39.20
N THR A 524 -15.23 8.80 -39.39
CA THR A 524 -15.04 9.38 -40.72
C THR A 524 -13.64 9.96 -40.85
N SER A 525 -12.94 9.63 -41.93
CA SER A 525 -11.61 10.21 -42.20
C SER A 525 -11.69 11.71 -42.51
N ASP A 526 -10.78 12.49 -41.93
CA ASP A 526 -10.71 13.93 -42.11
C ASP A 526 -9.96 14.35 -43.40
N ALA A 527 -9.77 15.65 -43.59
CA ALA A 527 -9.04 16.21 -44.73
C ALA A 527 -7.57 15.74 -44.83
N ALA A 528 -6.95 15.37 -43.71
CA ALA A 528 -5.61 14.76 -43.65
C ALA A 528 -5.65 13.23 -43.81
N GLY A 529 -6.84 12.67 -44.05
CA GLY A 529 -7.10 11.24 -44.14
C GLY A 529 -7.00 10.54 -42.80
N MET A 530 -6.91 11.25 -41.69
CA MET A 530 -6.76 10.67 -40.36
C MET A 530 -8.14 10.33 -39.79
N ILE A 531 -8.18 9.24 -39.03
CA ILE A 531 -9.27 8.94 -38.11
C ILE A 531 -8.69 9.04 -36.71
N ASP A 532 -9.11 10.08 -36.02
CA ASP A 532 -8.78 10.36 -34.63
C ASP A 532 -9.87 9.85 -33.70
N GLY A 533 -9.59 9.87 -32.39
CA GLY A 533 -10.52 9.39 -31.38
C GLY A 533 -10.66 7.87 -31.40
N LEU A 534 -9.56 7.15 -31.56
CA LEU A 534 -9.44 5.70 -31.29
C LEU A 534 -8.45 5.49 -30.16
N ASP A 535 -8.60 6.34 -29.14
CA ASP A 535 -7.82 6.37 -27.91
C ASP A 535 -8.63 5.78 -26.77
N GLY A 536 -7.95 5.28 -25.74
CA GLY A 536 -8.64 4.81 -24.54
C GLY A 536 -9.17 3.39 -24.65
N LEU A 537 -8.41 2.48 -25.26
CA LEU A 537 -8.79 1.08 -25.48
C LEU A 537 -7.96 0.13 -24.60
N ASP A 538 -8.57 -0.96 -24.16
CA ASP A 538 -7.88 -2.08 -23.53
C ASP A 538 -7.11 -2.93 -24.56
N ALA A 539 -6.20 -3.78 -24.08
CA ALA A 539 -5.53 -4.79 -24.88
C ALA A 539 -6.56 -5.82 -25.39
N GLY A 540 -6.33 -6.36 -26.58
CA GLY A 540 -7.27 -7.29 -27.18
C GLY A 540 -7.26 -7.27 -28.69
N THR A 541 -8.13 -8.08 -29.28
CA THR A 541 -8.28 -8.18 -30.74
C THR A 541 -9.37 -7.24 -31.23
N TYR A 542 -9.04 -6.41 -32.22
CA TYR A 542 -9.93 -5.44 -32.84
C TYR A 542 -10.11 -5.75 -34.31
N THR A 543 -11.33 -5.56 -34.83
CA THR A 543 -11.67 -5.64 -36.25
C THR A 543 -12.16 -4.28 -36.72
N VAL A 544 -11.53 -3.78 -37.78
CA VAL A 544 -11.86 -2.51 -38.44
C VAL A 544 -12.48 -2.82 -39.79
N THR A 545 -13.64 -2.23 -40.07
CA THR A 545 -14.36 -2.40 -41.35
C THR A 545 -14.61 -1.04 -41.97
N GLU A 546 -14.13 -0.81 -43.19
CA GLU A 546 -14.58 0.33 -43.99
C GLU A 546 -16.01 0.04 -44.47
N THR A 547 -16.96 0.90 -44.13
CA THR A 547 -18.37 0.77 -44.50
C THR A 547 -18.74 1.63 -45.70
N ARG A 548 -17.95 2.69 -45.98
CA ARG A 548 -18.10 3.53 -47.15
C ARG A 548 -16.76 4.09 -47.63
N ALA A 549 -16.47 3.91 -48.91
CA ALA A 549 -15.32 4.53 -49.56
C ALA A 549 -15.54 6.05 -49.74
N PRO A 550 -14.45 6.85 -49.82
CA PRO A 550 -14.53 8.26 -50.21
C PRO A 550 -15.15 8.47 -51.59
N ASP A 551 -15.65 9.68 -51.84
CA ASP A 551 -16.22 10.05 -53.13
C ASP A 551 -15.25 9.83 -54.29
N GLY A 552 -15.72 9.11 -55.32
CA GLY A 552 -14.92 8.77 -56.51
C GLY A 552 -13.97 7.58 -56.33
N TYR A 553 -14.13 6.79 -55.27
CA TYR A 553 -13.46 5.50 -55.04
C TYR A 553 -14.43 4.32 -55.05
N GLN A 554 -13.90 3.10 -55.14
CA GLN A 554 -14.71 1.90 -55.31
C GLN A 554 -15.33 1.41 -53.99
N ASN A 555 -16.67 1.45 -53.91
CA ASN A 555 -17.42 0.86 -52.79
C ASN A 555 -17.55 -0.67 -52.87
N ALA A 556 -17.19 -1.31 -53.99
CA ALA A 556 -17.20 -2.77 -54.12
C ALA A 556 -15.97 -3.45 -53.51
N VAL A 557 -14.96 -2.67 -53.10
CA VAL A 557 -13.67 -3.15 -52.60
C VAL A 557 -13.33 -2.39 -51.32
N LEU A 558 -14.09 -2.68 -50.27
CA LEU A 558 -13.88 -2.12 -48.93
C LEU A 558 -13.00 -3.09 -48.12
N PRO A 559 -11.93 -2.63 -47.47
CA PRO A 559 -11.11 -3.44 -46.59
C PRO A 559 -11.80 -3.69 -45.24
N THR A 560 -11.70 -4.93 -44.80
CA THR A 560 -11.92 -5.35 -43.41
C THR A 560 -10.64 -6.02 -42.94
N PHE A 561 -10.16 -5.67 -41.76
CA PHE A 561 -8.97 -6.27 -41.19
C PHE A 561 -9.06 -6.34 -39.67
N SER A 562 -8.32 -7.29 -39.10
CA SER A 562 -8.19 -7.44 -37.65
C SER A 562 -6.73 -7.29 -37.24
N PHE A 563 -6.50 -6.87 -36.00
CA PHE A 563 -5.18 -6.85 -35.38
C PHE A 563 -5.34 -7.04 -33.87
N THR A 564 -4.24 -7.34 -33.18
CA THR A 564 -4.24 -7.52 -31.72
C THR A 564 -3.32 -6.51 -31.06
N ILE A 565 -3.82 -5.85 -30.02
CA ILE A 565 -3.01 -5.06 -29.09
C ILE A 565 -2.57 -6.01 -27.98
N VAL A 566 -1.26 -6.16 -27.80
CA VAL A 566 -0.67 -7.04 -26.79
C VAL A 566 0.13 -6.19 -25.82
N ALA A 567 -0.27 -6.19 -24.55
CA ALA A 567 0.44 -5.54 -23.45
C ALA A 567 1.28 -6.56 -22.69
N ALA A 568 2.51 -6.19 -22.35
CA ALA A 568 3.43 -7.04 -21.57
C ALA A 568 3.60 -6.46 -20.17
N TYR A 569 2.96 -7.09 -19.19
CA TYR A 569 3.02 -6.69 -17.79
C TYR A 569 4.10 -7.43 -17.00
N ARG A 570 4.58 -6.78 -15.95
CA ARG A 570 5.47 -7.35 -14.96
C ARG A 570 4.97 -6.94 -13.59
N GLN A 571 4.85 -7.90 -12.68
CA GLN A 571 4.45 -7.61 -11.31
C GLN A 571 5.49 -6.70 -10.65
N ASP A 572 5.02 -5.64 -10.00
CA ASP A 572 5.81 -4.86 -9.06
C ASP A 572 5.67 -5.50 -7.67
N ALA A 573 6.75 -6.15 -7.21
CA ALA A 573 6.77 -6.80 -5.91
C ALA A 573 7.27 -5.86 -4.79
N SER A 574 7.69 -4.63 -5.11
CA SER A 574 8.26 -3.70 -4.13
C SER A 574 7.22 -3.11 -3.17
N THR A 575 5.95 -3.11 -3.57
CA THR A 575 4.80 -2.60 -2.82
C THR A 575 3.95 -3.72 -2.21
N ARG A 576 4.38 -4.97 -2.37
CA ARG A 576 3.64 -6.17 -1.97
C ARG A 576 3.89 -6.52 -0.50
N PRO A 577 2.88 -6.99 0.25
CA PRO A 577 3.11 -7.61 1.56
C PRO A 577 4.02 -8.85 1.47
N ASP A 578 4.89 -9.07 2.46
CA ASP A 578 5.91 -10.13 2.44
C ASP A 578 5.33 -11.56 2.33
N ASP A 579 4.15 -11.77 2.92
CA ASP A 579 3.45 -13.05 3.04
C ASP A 579 2.38 -13.28 1.96
N VAL A 580 2.28 -12.36 0.99
CA VAL A 580 1.31 -12.43 -0.10
C VAL A 580 2.01 -12.78 -1.42
N ALA A 581 1.57 -13.86 -2.08
CA ALA A 581 2.17 -14.31 -3.35
C ALA A 581 1.55 -13.63 -4.58
N ALA A 582 0.21 -13.49 -4.61
CA ALA A 582 -0.53 -12.88 -5.70
C ALA A 582 -0.83 -11.41 -5.36
N TRP A 583 -0.47 -10.49 -6.25
CA TRP A 583 -0.55 -9.05 -5.99
C TRP A 583 -0.85 -8.29 -7.27
N GLY A 584 -1.82 -7.37 -7.19
CA GLY A 584 -2.39 -6.66 -8.33
C GLY A 584 -1.71 -5.34 -8.63
N ASP A 585 -0.40 -5.27 -8.40
CA ASP A 585 0.44 -4.14 -8.82
C ASP A 585 1.35 -4.61 -9.97
N HIS A 586 1.11 -4.07 -11.16
CA HIS A 586 1.82 -4.46 -12.37
C HIS A 586 2.20 -3.22 -13.17
N HIS A 587 3.44 -3.22 -13.68
CA HIS A 587 3.91 -2.20 -14.59
C HIS A 587 3.89 -2.69 -16.04
N LEU A 588 3.50 -1.79 -16.95
CA LEU A 588 3.58 -2.03 -18.38
C LEU A 588 5.04 -1.92 -18.84
N GLY A 589 5.61 -3.03 -19.32
CA GLY A 589 6.93 -3.04 -19.93
C GLY A 589 6.92 -2.56 -21.38
N ASN A 590 5.97 -3.04 -22.17
CA ASN A 590 5.79 -2.63 -23.57
C ASN A 590 4.37 -2.95 -24.06
N VAL A 591 3.93 -2.23 -25.09
CA VAL A 591 2.71 -2.53 -25.86
C VAL A 591 3.08 -2.76 -27.34
N ILE A 592 2.53 -3.82 -27.93
CA ILE A 592 2.78 -4.22 -29.32
C ILE A 592 1.46 -4.28 -30.06
N PHE A 593 1.45 -3.76 -31.29
CA PHE A 593 0.32 -3.83 -32.21
C PHE A 593 0.62 -4.86 -33.28
N GLY A 594 -0.26 -5.84 -33.45
CA GLY A 594 -0.12 -6.91 -34.44
C GLY A 594 -0.26 -6.41 -35.88
N ALA A 595 0.33 -7.15 -36.82
CA ALA A 595 0.13 -6.88 -38.24
C ALA A 595 -1.35 -7.05 -38.63
N PRO A 596 -1.85 -6.34 -39.65
CA PRO A 596 -3.23 -6.49 -40.10
C PRO A 596 -3.44 -7.89 -40.71
N GLU A 597 -4.44 -8.59 -40.21
CA GLU A 597 -4.91 -9.90 -40.66
C GLU A 597 -6.29 -9.77 -41.30
N GLY A 598 -6.70 -10.77 -42.08
CA GLY A 598 -8.05 -10.79 -42.69
C GLY A 598 -8.26 -9.83 -43.88
N ASP A 599 -7.33 -8.89 -44.13
CA ASP A 599 -7.38 -8.02 -45.31
C ASP A 599 -7.24 -8.83 -46.60
N THR A 600 -8.39 -9.04 -47.26
CA THR A 600 -8.53 -9.82 -48.48
C THR A 600 -7.93 -9.09 -49.68
N TRP A 601 -7.93 -7.76 -49.66
CA TRP A 601 -7.55 -6.93 -50.80
C TRP A 601 -6.10 -6.44 -50.74
N LYS A 602 -5.41 -6.64 -49.61
CA LYS A 602 -4.03 -6.16 -49.37
C LYS A 602 -3.90 -4.64 -49.48
N LEU A 603 -4.92 -3.95 -48.98
CA LEU A 603 -5.06 -2.50 -48.94
C LEU A 603 -4.60 -1.89 -47.61
N VAL A 604 -4.28 -2.71 -46.61
CA VAL A 604 -3.92 -2.26 -45.27
C VAL A 604 -2.44 -2.54 -45.00
N GLN A 605 -1.76 -1.52 -44.50
CA GLN A 605 -0.36 -1.59 -44.09
C GLN A 605 -0.21 -1.00 -42.69
N GLN A 606 0.48 -1.71 -41.79
CA GLN A 606 0.88 -1.14 -40.51
C GLN A 606 2.11 -0.23 -40.69
N GLY A 607 2.26 0.78 -39.84
CA GLY A 607 3.51 1.51 -39.69
C GLY A 607 4.71 0.61 -39.44
N GLY A 608 5.91 1.08 -39.80
CA GLY A 608 7.15 0.32 -39.70
C GLY A 608 7.82 0.41 -38.32
N VAL A 609 8.64 -0.59 -37.98
CA VAL A 609 9.56 -0.54 -36.84
C VAL A 609 10.75 0.34 -37.20
N SER A 610 10.93 1.47 -36.52
CA SER A 610 12.28 2.01 -36.26
C SER A 610 12.60 1.78 -34.79
N GLY A 611 13.36 0.73 -34.53
CA GLY A 611 13.92 0.46 -33.21
C GLY A 611 14.89 1.56 -32.78
N GLY A 612 14.78 1.95 -31.51
CA GLY A 612 15.56 2.88 -30.70
C GLY A 612 16.83 3.54 -31.26
N ALA A 613 16.88 4.87 -31.13
CA ALA A 613 17.90 5.59 -30.35
C ALA A 613 17.64 7.12 -30.35
N SER A 614 17.75 7.71 -29.15
CA SER A 614 18.09 9.10 -28.82
C SER A 614 17.50 10.25 -29.64
N ALA A 615 16.68 11.05 -28.96
CA ALA A 615 16.63 12.49 -29.19
C ALA A 615 17.99 13.09 -28.77
N ASP A 616 18.88 13.24 -29.73
CA ASP A 616 19.90 14.29 -29.70
C ASP A 616 20.04 14.85 -31.12
N GLY A 617 20.22 16.16 -31.18
CA GLY A 617 19.84 17.01 -32.31
C GLY A 617 20.36 16.61 -33.69
N ASP A 618 19.51 16.79 -34.69
CA ASP A 618 19.72 17.85 -35.68
C ASP A 618 18.51 17.99 -36.60
N ALA A 619 18.07 19.23 -36.77
CA ALA A 619 17.18 19.61 -37.85
C ALA A 619 17.92 19.39 -39.18
N ASN A 620 17.50 18.40 -39.97
CA ASN A 620 17.36 18.45 -41.44
C ASN A 620 17.18 17.03 -41.99
N GLY A 621 15.93 16.63 -42.25
CA GLY A 621 15.59 15.40 -42.98
C GLY A 621 14.53 14.58 -42.26
N GLU A 622 13.29 15.07 -42.27
CA GLU A 622 12.10 14.41 -41.71
C GLU A 622 11.85 13.08 -42.47
N SER A 623 12.35 11.97 -41.91
CA SER A 623 11.75 10.68 -42.22
C SER A 623 10.47 10.60 -41.39
N ASP A 624 9.31 10.81 -42.01
CA ASP A 624 7.99 10.53 -41.42
C ASP A 624 7.88 9.03 -41.12
N ALA A 625 8.48 8.58 -40.03
CA ALA A 625 8.31 7.24 -39.54
C ALA A 625 6.85 7.10 -39.07
N ILE A 626 6.06 6.35 -39.84
CA ILE A 626 4.68 6.05 -39.48
C ILE A 626 4.70 5.29 -38.14
N PRO A 627 4.01 5.76 -37.09
CA PRO A 627 4.01 5.08 -35.80
C PRO A 627 3.44 3.65 -35.93
N THR A 628 3.96 2.71 -35.16
CA THR A 628 3.58 1.28 -35.22
C THR A 628 2.13 1.01 -34.82
N PHE A 629 1.50 1.92 -34.08
CA PHE A 629 0.07 1.90 -33.75
C PHE A 629 -0.82 2.53 -34.84
N GLN A 630 -0.28 2.93 -35.99
CA GLN A 630 -1.05 3.45 -37.12
C GLN A 630 -1.18 2.44 -38.26
N TYR A 631 -2.39 2.29 -38.78
CA TYR A 631 -2.71 1.49 -39.97
C TYR A 631 -3.06 2.41 -41.15
N THR A 632 -2.30 2.30 -42.24
CA THR A 632 -2.62 2.98 -43.49
C THR A 632 -3.57 2.12 -44.31
N VAL A 633 -4.72 2.70 -44.68
CA VAL A 633 -5.80 2.00 -45.39
C VAL A 633 -6.01 2.67 -46.76
N GLY A 634 -5.69 1.94 -47.83
CA GLY A 634 -5.74 2.44 -49.21
C GLY A 634 -7.05 2.15 -49.93
N ASN A 635 -7.60 3.10 -50.70
CA ASN A 635 -8.70 2.84 -51.64
C ASN A 635 -8.24 3.01 -53.08
N VAL A 636 -8.90 2.29 -53.98
CA VAL A 636 -8.66 2.34 -55.42
C VAL A 636 -9.85 2.96 -56.15
N ARG A 637 -9.57 3.70 -57.23
CA ARG A 637 -10.61 4.26 -58.11
C ARG A 637 -11.21 3.23 -59.06
N ASN A 638 -10.43 2.19 -59.40
CA ASN A 638 -10.82 1.12 -60.30
C ASN A 638 -10.30 -0.22 -59.78
N VAL A 639 -11.07 -1.29 -59.97
CA VAL A 639 -10.69 -2.67 -59.57
C VAL A 639 -9.38 -3.13 -60.24
N SER A 640 -9.05 -2.59 -61.41
CA SER A 640 -7.79 -2.85 -62.12
C SER A 640 -6.54 -2.30 -61.39
N ALA A 641 -6.71 -1.39 -60.43
CA ALA A 641 -5.63 -0.80 -59.64
C ALA A 641 -5.37 -1.56 -58.32
N LEU A 642 -6.04 -2.70 -58.10
CA LEU A 642 -5.76 -3.54 -56.94
C LEU A 642 -4.33 -4.09 -56.97
N PRO A 643 -3.69 -4.28 -55.79
CA PRO A 643 -2.42 -4.98 -55.70
C PRO A 643 -2.50 -6.33 -56.42
N LYS A 644 -1.55 -6.61 -57.32
CA LYS A 644 -1.50 -7.86 -58.10
C LYS A 644 -0.98 -9.02 -57.25
N THR A 645 -1.61 -9.29 -56.11
CA THR A 645 -1.28 -10.41 -55.23
C THR A 645 -2.38 -11.48 -55.29
N GLY A 646 -2.02 -12.73 -55.04
CA GLY A 646 -2.65 -13.94 -55.61
C GLY A 646 -4.15 -14.16 -55.39
N ALA A 647 -4.82 -13.52 -54.42
CA ALA A 647 -6.26 -13.68 -54.21
C ALA A 647 -7.11 -12.75 -55.10
N ALA A 648 -6.69 -11.50 -55.31
CA ALA A 648 -7.39 -10.53 -56.17
C ALA A 648 -7.39 -10.93 -57.66
N GLY A 649 -6.33 -11.65 -58.09
CA GLY A 649 -6.25 -12.22 -59.44
C GLY A 649 -7.30 -13.28 -59.72
N VAL A 650 -7.75 -14.02 -58.71
CA VAL A 650 -8.78 -15.06 -58.87
C VAL A 650 -10.18 -14.42 -58.97
N VAL A 651 -10.48 -13.39 -58.17
CA VAL A 651 -11.79 -12.70 -58.22
C VAL A 651 -12.01 -11.99 -59.56
N MET A 652 -10.96 -11.38 -60.15
CA MET A 652 -11.06 -10.81 -61.50
C MET A 652 -11.30 -11.86 -62.60
N LEU A 653 -10.93 -13.12 -62.37
CA LEU A 653 -11.13 -14.20 -63.34
C LEU A 653 -12.52 -14.84 -63.27
N VAL A 654 -13.25 -14.73 -62.17
CA VAL A 654 -14.60 -15.32 -62.03
C VAL A 654 -15.62 -14.76 -63.05
N PRO A 655 -15.76 -13.42 -63.25
CA PRO A 655 -16.67 -12.90 -64.27
C PRO A 655 -16.19 -13.18 -65.69
N ILE A 656 -14.87 -13.24 -65.92
CA ILE A 656 -14.28 -13.57 -67.23
C ILE A 656 -14.50 -15.04 -67.57
N ALA A 657 -14.36 -15.96 -66.60
CA ALA A 657 -14.67 -17.37 -66.76
C ALA A 657 -16.17 -17.58 -67.02
N ALA A 658 -17.05 -16.86 -66.31
CA ALA A 658 -18.49 -16.91 -66.58
C ALA A 658 -18.85 -16.39 -67.98
N LEU A 659 -18.18 -15.32 -68.46
CA LEU A 659 -18.33 -14.80 -69.83
C LEU A 659 -17.78 -15.75 -70.90
N LEU A 660 -16.66 -16.42 -70.64
CA LEU A 660 -16.09 -17.43 -71.55
C LEU A 660 -16.97 -18.69 -71.62
N VAL A 661 -17.58 -19.10 -70.52
CA VAL A 661 -18.57 -20.19 -70.49
C VAL A 661 -19.84 -19.79 -71.25
N ALA A 662 -20.34 -18.57 -71.08
CA ALA A 662 -21.47 -18.06 -71.85
C ALA A 662 -21.17 -17.95 -73.36
N GLY A 663 -19.97 -17.49 -73.73
CA GLY A 663 -19.50 -17.44 -75.12
C GLY A 663 -19.38 -18.82 -75.75
N ALA A 664 -18.84 -19.81 -75.02
CA ALA A 664 -18.73 -21.20 -75.48
C ALA A 664 -20.10 -21.85 -75.73
N VAL A 665 -21.10 -21.56 -74.89
CA VAL A 665 -22.48 -22.04 -75.07
C VAL A 665 -23.14 -21.42 -76.33
N ILE A 666 -22.92 -20.13 -76.59
CA ILE A 666 -23.45 -19.45 -77.78
C ILE A 666 -22.78 -19.98 -79.07
N SER A 667 -21.45 -20.19 -79.06
CA SER A 667 -20.73 -20.77 -80.20
C SER A 667 -21.11 -22.23 -80.47
N TYR A 668 -21.34 -23.04 -79.42
CA TYR A 668 -21.81 -24.42 -79.56
C TYR A 668 -23.22 -24.48 -80.18
N LEU A 669 -24.12 -23.58 -79.78
CA LEU A 669 -25.47 -23.49 -80.35
C LEU A 669 -25.46 -23.02 -81.81
N HIS A 670 -24.56 -22.10 -82.19
CA HIS A 670 -24.37 -21.68 -83.59
C HIS A 670 -23.78 -22.79 -84.48
N GLY A 671 -22.82 -23.56 -83.98
CA GLY A 671 -22.24 -24.70 -84.71
C GLY A 671 -23.28 -25.79 -85.03
N ARG A 672 -24.23 -26.02 -84.11
CA ARG A 672 -25.30 -27.00 -84.29
C ARG A 672 -26.41 -26.54 -85.26
N ALA A 673 -26.60 -25.23 -85.42
CA ALA A 673 -27.52 -24.66 -86.40
C ALA A 673 -26.97 -24.76 -87.84
N LEU A 674 -25.66 -24.61 -88.03
CA LEU A 674 -25.01 -24.74 -89.35
C LEU A 674 -24.92 -26.20 -89.85
N GLN A 675 -24.80 -27.18 -88.94
CA GLN A 675 -24.88 -28.60 -89.32
C GLN A 675 -26.29 -29.08 -89.70
N ARG A 676 -27.36 -28.37 -89.31
CA ARG A 676 -28.73 -28.68 -89.75
C ARG A 676 -29.09 -28.13 -91.13
N ASN A 677 -28.35 -27.13 -91.65
CA ASN A 677 -28.60 -26.55 -92.97
C ASN A 677 -27.66 -27.08 -94.08
N GLY A 678 -26.65 -27.90 -93.74
CA GLY A 678 -25.72 -28.50 -94.70
C GLY A 678 -26.10 -29.91 -95.19
N LEU A 679 -27.23 -30.47 -94.76
CA LEU A 679 -27.65 -31.86 -95.07
C LEU A 679 -28.83 -31.96 -96.06
N HIS A 680 -29.15 -30.88 -96.78
CA HIS A 680 -30.09 -30.88 -97.91
C HIS A 680 -29.47 -30.19 -99.13
N ALA A 681 -28.40 -30.77 -99.70
CA ALA A 681 -27.89 -30.43 -101.03
C ALA A 681 -27.03 -31.58 -101.60
N SER A 682 -27.67 -32.71 -101.92
CA SER A 682 -27.20 -33.65 -102.94
C SER A 682 -28.36 -34.58 -103.35
N GLU A 683 -29.15 -34.12 -104.31
CA GLU A 683 -29.53 -34.93 -105.48
C GLU A 683 -28.83 -34.33 -106.69
#